data_AF-A0AAE0QE53-F1
#
_entry.id   AF-A0AAE0QE53-F1
#
_cell.length_a   1.000
_cell.length_b   1.000
_cell.length_c   1.000
_cell.angle_alpha   90.00
_cell.angle_beta   90.00
_cell.angle_gamma   90.00
#
_symmetry.space_group_name_H-M   'P 1'
#
loop_
_entity.id
_entity.type
_entity.pdbx_description
1 polymer ?
#
loop_
_entity_poly.entity_id
_entity_poly.type
_entity_poly.pdbx_seq_one_letter_code
_entity_poly.pdbx_strand_id
1 'polypeptide(L)'
;MGKRKGRELADMMERRKVDILCVQETRWKGSKARSIGAGFKLFYYGVDSKRNGVGVVLKEEFVRNVLEVGCELEEKERFWSELDEVMESIPTGERVVIGADFNGHVGEGNRGDEEKREEHRVTYKSGGRRTQIEMEKKTKWWKLKREECCEEFRQKLRQALGGQVVLPDDWETTAEVIRETGRKVLGVSSGRRKEDKETWWWNEEVQDSIQRKRLAKKKWDMDRTEENRQEYKELQHRVKREVSKAKQKAYDELYTRLDTREGEKDLYRLARQRDRDGKDVQQVRVIKDRDGRVLTSEESVQRRWKEYFEELMNEENEREKRVEGVNSVEQKVDKIRKDEVRKALKRMKSGKAVGPDDIPVEVWKCLGEAAVEFLASLFNRVLENLEKAYDRVPREELWYCMRKSGVAEKYVRVVQDMYERSRTVVRCAVGQTEEFKVEVGLHQGSALSPFLFAIVMDQLSEEVRQESPWTMMFADEIVICSESREQVEENLERWRFALERRGMEVSRSKTEYMCVNEREGSGTVRLQGEEVKKVQEFKYLGSTVQSNVECGKEVKKRVQPGWNGWRKVSGVLCDQKISARIKGKVYRTVLRAAMLCGLETVSLRKRQESELEVAELKMLRFSLGVTRLDRIRNEYIRGTAHVGRLGDKVRETRLRWFGHVQRRE
;
A
#
# COMPACT_ATOMS: atom_id res chain seq x y z
N MET A 1 -21.40 6.32 31.40
CA MET A 1 -21.25 7.59 32.17
C MET A 1 -22.63 8.13 32.53
N GLY A 2 -22.86 8.49 33.80
CA GLY A 2 -24.11 9.12 34.26
C GLY A 2 -24.25 10.58 33.80
N LYS A 3 -25.45 11.18 33.98
CA LYS A 3 -25.83 12.54 33.51
C LYS A 3 -24.79 13.63 33.84
N ARG A 4 -24.06 13.49 34.94
CA ARG A 4 -23.06 14.46 35.44
C ARG A 4 -21.85 14.67 34.50
N LYS A 5 -21.29 13.61 33.91
CA LYS A 5 -20.12 13.70 33.01
C LYS A 5 -20.44 14.22 31.61
N GLY A 6 -21.70 14.13 31.18
CA GLY A 6 -22.13 14.74 29.91
C GLY A 6 -22.13 16.27 29.99
N ARG A 7 -22.52 16.80 31.15
CA ARG A 7 -22.55 18.25 31.41
C ARG A 7 -21.14 18.84 31.50
N GLU A 8 -20.23 18.17 32.21
CA GLU A 8 -18.80 18.55 32.23
C GLU A 8 -18.16 18.60 30.83
N LEU A 9 -18.58 17.70 29.93
CA LEU A 9 -18.12 17.68 28.54
C LEU A 9 -18.65 18.89 27.76
N ALA A 10 -19.93 19.22 27.93
CA ALA A 10 -20.56 20.38 27.31
C ALA A 10 -19.93 21.70 27.81
N ASP A 11 -19.71 21.84 29.12
CA ASP A 11 -19.08 23.03 29.73
C ASP A 11 -17.61 23.20 29.27
N MET A 12 -16.92 22.10 28.97
CA MET A 12 -15.57 22.14 28.39
C MET A 12 -15.62 22.56 26.91
N MET A 13 -16.56 22.02 26.13
CA MET A 13 -16.74 22.36 24.72
C MET A 13 -17.09 23.83 24.54
N GLU A 14 -17.99 24.37 25.37
CA GLU A 14 -18.35 25.78 25.39
C GLU A 14 -17.13 26.67 25.72
N ARG A 15 -16.38 26.34 26.78
CA ARG A 15 -15.17 27.08 27.18
C ARG A 15 -14.07 27.09 26.12
N ARG A 16 -13.96 26.01 25.33
CA ARG A 16 -12.93 25.87 24.29
C ARG A 16 -13.44 26.23 22.89
N LYS A 17 -14.68 26.72 22.77
CA LYS A 17 -15.35 27.02 21.49
C LYS A 17 -15.28 25.85 20.51
N VAL A 18 -15.60 24.65 20.99
CA VAL A 18 -15.58 23.41 20.20
C VAL A 18 -17.02 23.04 19.85
N ASP A 19 -17.37 23.16 18.57
CA ASP A 19 -18.75 22.91 18.11
C ASP A 19 -19.07 21.42 17.88
N ILE A 20 -18.04 20.60 17.61
CA ILE A 20 -18.14 19.15 17.35
C ILE A 20 -17.07 18.40 18.13
N LEU A 21 -17.46 17.37 18.90
CA LEU A 21 -16.53 16.55 19.66
C LEU A 21 -16.84 15.06 19.52
N CYS A 22 -15.88 14.31 18.98
CA CYS A 22 -15.94 12.85 18.89
C CYS A 22 -15.39 12.20 20.16
N VAL A 23 -16.16 11.30 20.76
CA VAL A 23 -15.83 10.58 22.00
C VAL A 23 -15.72 9.10 21.68
N GLN A 24 -14.55 8.51 21.94
CA GLN A 24 -14.30 7.07 21.75
C GLN A 24 -14.25 6.33 23.10
N GLU A 25 -14.36 5.00 23.05
CA GLU A 25 -14.29 4.08 24.20
C GLU A 25 -15.38 4.29 25.27
N THR A 26 -16.52 4.78 24.84
CA THR A 26 -17.66 5.05 25.72
C THR A 26 -18.32 3.74 26.14
N ARG A 27 -18.84 3.69 27.37
CA ARG A 27 -19.55 2.50 27.91
C ARG A 27 -21.07 2.55 27.66
N TRP A 28 -21.51 3.25 26.62
CA TRP A 28 -22.93 3.39 26.30
C TRP A 28 -23.41 2.20 25.48
N LYS A 29 -24.64 1.73 25.73
CA LYS A 29 -25.24 0.57 25.04
C LYS A 29 -26.38 1.03 24.14
N GLY A 30 -26.48 0.43 22.95
CA GLY A 30 -27.46 0.76 21.93
C GLY A 30 -27.13 2.06 21.17
N SER A 31 -28.06 2.47 20.31
CA SER A 31 -28.01 3.70 19.53
C SER A 31 -29.08 4.69 20.01
N LYS A 32 -28.67 5.82 20.61
CA LYS A 32 -29.61 6.89 21.00
C LYS A 32 -28.97 8.28 20.86
N ALA A 33 -29.82 9.28 20.70
CA ALA A 33 -29.47 10.69 20.84
C ALA A 33 -30.03 11.25 22.16
N ARG A 34 -29.27 12.11 22.85
CA ARG A 34 -29.75 12.82 24.05
C ARG A 34 -29.06 14.17 24.21
N SER A 35 -29.80 15.18 24.68
CA SER A 35 -29.21 16.48 25.04
C SER A 35 -28.39 16.37 26.33
N ILE A 36 -27.21 17.00 26.36
CA ILE A 36 -26.27 16.92 27.49
C ILE A 36 -26.07 18.26 28.24
N GLY A 37 -26.70 19.34 27.77
CA GLY A 37 -26.67 20.68 28.37
C GLY A 37 -25.92 21.71 27.51
N ALA A 38 -26.04 23.00 27.85
CA ALA A 38 -25.37 24.13 27.18
C ALA A 38 -25.56 24.19 25.64
N GLY A 39 -26.72 23.75 25.14
CA GLY A 39 -26.99 23.69 23.70
C GLY A 39 -26.18 22.62 22.96
N PHE A 40 -25.81 21.51 23.61
CA PHE A 40 -25.14 20.37 22.96
C PHE A 40 -25.97 19.07 23.06
N LYS A 41 -25.97 18.31 21.96
CA LYS A 41 -26.62 17.01 21.82
C LYS A 41 -25.60 15.92 21.53
N LEU A 42 -25.67 14.84 22.30
CA LEU A 42 -24.83 13.65 22.14
C LEU A 42 -25.59 12.61 21.33
N PHE A 43 -24.98 12.15 20.25
CA PHE A 43 -25.32 10.94 19.51
C PHE A 43 -24.35 9.85 19.91
N TYR A 44 -24.84 8.66 20.27
CA TYR A 44 -23.95 7.57 20.59
C TYR A 44 -24.42 6.24 20.03
N TYR A 45 -23.45 5.39 19.72
CA TYR A 45 -23.63 4.01 19.29
C TYR A 45 -22.68 3.12 20.08
N GLY A 46 -23.22 2.11 20.76
CA GLY A 46 -22.39 1.09 21.41
C GLY A 46 -23.00 -0.29 21.36
N VAL A 47 -22.13 -1.27 21.13
CA VAL A 47 -22.47 -2.71 21.10
C VAL A 47 -22.75 -3.21 22.53
N ASP A 48 -23.50 -4.30 22.70
CA ASP A 48 -23.90 -4.83 24.02
C ASP A 48 -22.75 -5.17 25.00
N SER A 49 -21.52 -5.21 24.50
CA SER A 49 -20.30 -5.31 25.31
C SER A 49 -19.96 -3.99 26.01
N LYS A 50 -19.59 -4.02 27.30
CA LYS A 50 -19.24 -2.85 28.13
C LYS A 50 -18.00 -2.03 27.67
N ARG A 51 -17.48 -2.25 26.45
CA ARG A 51 -16.34 -1.54 25.83
C ARG A 51 -16.64 -1.28 24.35
N ASN A 52 -16.07 -0.20 23.81
CA ASN A 52 -16.08 0.20 22.39
C ASN A 52 -17.29 1.00 21.88
N GLY A 53 -18.00 1.75 22.73
CA GLY A 53 -18.98 2.72 22.24
C GLY A 53 -18.31 3.95 21.64
N VAL A 54 -18.89 4.51 20.59
CA VAL A 54 -18.50 5.79 20.01
C VAL A 54 -19.65 6.78 20.14
N GLY A 55 -19.33 8.05 20.34
CA GLY A 55 -20.33 9.10 20.35
C GLY A 55 -19.80 10.38 19.73
N VAL A 56 -20.70 11.19 19.22
CA VAL A 56 -20.41 12.51 18.66
C VAL A 56 -21.30 13.50 19.41
N VAL A 57 -20.69 14.51 19.99
CA VAL A 57 -21.39 15.64 20.61
C VAL A 57 -21.39 16.79 19.62
N LEU A 58 -22.57 17.32 19.34
CA LEU A 58 -22.79 18.41 18.40
C LEU A 58 -23.51 19.55 19.10
N LYS A 59 -23.16 20.78 18.77
CA LYS A 59 -23.95 21.96 19.15
C LYS A 59 -25.33 21.91 18.47
N GLU A 60 -26.36 22.38 19.16
CA GLU A 60 -27.79 22.22 18.80
C GLU A 60 -28.09 22.76 17.39
N GLU A 61 -27.37 23.78 16.94
CA GLU A 61 -27.48 24.36 15.60
C GLU A 61 -27.11 23.37 14.48
N PHE A 62 -26.16 22.47 14.72
CA PHE A 62 -25.75 21.44 13.76
C PHE A 62 -26.61 20.17 13.82
N VAL A 63 -27.43 20.01 14.86
CA VAL A 63 -28.30 18.82 15.04
C VAL A 63 -29.32 18.70 13.91
N ARG A 64 -29.78 19.81 13.36
CA ARG A 64 -30.78 19.84 12.27
C ARG A 64 -30.24 19.27 10.95
N ASN A 65 -28.91 19.22 10.79
CA ASN A 65 -28.23 18.73 9.59
C ASN A 65 -27.77 17.27 9.72
N VAL A 66 -28.09 16.59 10.84
CA VAL A 66 -27.73 15.19 11.04
C VAL A 66 -28.75 14.30 10.36
N LEU A 67 -28.40 13.76 9.19
CA LEU A 67 -29.18 12.71 8.52
C LEU A 67 -29.11 11.41 9.33
N GLU A 68 -30.25 10.96 9.86
CA GLU A 68 -30.35 9.74 10.65
C GLU A 68 -30.19 8.52 9.72
N VAL A 69 -29.03 7.85 9.77
CA VAL A 69 -28.77 6.64 8.96
C VAL A 69 -29.45 5.43 9.61
N GLY A 70 -30.76 5.34 9.40
CA GLY A 70 -31.62 4.29 9.92
C GLY A 70 -32.85 4.02 9.05
N CYS A 71 -32.88 4.45 7.79
CA CYS A 71 -34.05 4.28 6.91
C CYS A 71 -34.50 2.83 6.79
N GLU A 72 -35.82 2.63 6.82
CA GLU A 72 -36.45 1.33 6.59
C GLU A 72 -36.17 0.82 5.17
N LEU A 73 -36.33 -0.49 4.94
CA LEU A 73 -35.98 -1.11 3.65
C LEU A 73 -36.75 -0.47 2.48
N GLU A 74 -38.01 -0.11 2.71
CA GLU A 74 -38.90 0.54 1.74
C GLU A 74 -38.43 1.96 1.37
N GLU A 75 -37.97 2.76 2.34
CA GLU A 75 -37.43 4.09 2.05
C GLU A 75 -36.12 4.02 1.26
N LYS A 76 -35.30 3.01 1.52
CA LYS A 76 -34.09 2.73 0.72
C LYS A 76 -34.47 2.33 -0.70
N GLU A 77 -35.46 1.46 -0.87
CA GLU A 77 -35.94 1.05 -2.19
C GLU A 77 -36.52 2.23 -2.97
N ARG A 78 -37.31 3.10 -2.32
CA ARG A 78 -37.84 4.32 -2.94
C ARG A 78 -36.72 5.27 -3.38
N PHE A 79 -35.72 5.51 -2.54
CA PHE A 79 -34.55 6.30 -2.90
C PHE A 79 -33.79 5.73 -4.11
N TRP A 80 -33.65 4.41 -4.22
CA TRP A 80 -32.98 3.80 -5.38
C TRP A 80 -33.80 3.94 -6.66
N SER A 81 -35.12 3.84 -6.58
CA SER A 81 -36.00 4.12 -7.73
C SER A 81 -35.90 5.58 -8.17
N GLU A 82 -35.95 6.53 -7.23
CA GLU A 82 -35.80 7.96 -7.52
C GLU A 82 -34.39 8.28 -8.08
N LEU A 83 -33.33 7.67 -7.54
CA LEU A 83 -31.96 7.86 -8.03
C LEU A 83 -31.75 7.25 -9.42
N ASP A 84 -32.31 6.07 -9.70
CA ASP A 84 -32.26 5.46 -11.03
C ASP A 84 -33.01 6.35 -12.05
N GLU A 85 -34.15 6.93 -11.69
CA GLU A 85 -34.89 7.91 -12.53
C GLU A 85 -34.07 9.18 -12.79
N VAL A 86 -33.39 9.74 -11.78
CA VAL A 86 -32.51 10.91 -11.95
C VAL A 86 -31.31 10.58 -12.83
N MET A 87 -30.71 9.41 -12.66
CA MET A 87 -29.59 8.93 -13.48
C MET A 87 -30.00 8.68 -14.94
N GLU A 88 -31.24 8.23 -15.17
CA GLU A 88 -31.85 8.09 -16.50
C GLU A 88 -32.24 9.43 -17.14
N SER A 89 -32.42 10.49 -16.33
CA SER A 89 -32.76 11.84 -16.79
C SER A 89 -31.57 12.65 -17.32
N ILE A 90 -30.34 12.14 -17.19
CA ILE A 90 -29.13 12.78 -17.73
C ILE A 90 -29.21 12.75 -19.27
N PRO A 91 -29.22 13.90 -19.96
CA PRO A 91 -29.45 13.94 -21.40
C PRO A 91 -28.42 13.14 -22.21
N THR A 92 -28.89 12.28 -23.10
CA THR A 92 -28.06 11.52 -24.06
C THR A 92 -27.44 12.40 -25.17
N GLY A 93 -27.67 13.72 -25.14
CA GLY A 93 -27.21 14.68 -26.13
C GLY A 93 -25.94 15.44 -25.77
N GLU A 94 -25.47 15.37 -24.52
CA GLU A 94 -24.24 16.05 -24.09
C GLU A 94 -23.01 15.30 -24.63
N ARG A 95 -22.12 16.06 -25.26
CA ARG A 95 -20.83 15.58 -25.76
C ARG A 95 -19.77 16.01 -24.77
N VAL A 96 -19.20 15.05 -24.06
CA VAL A 96 -18.04 15.30 -23.22
C VAL A 96 -16.83 14.69 -23.92
N VAL A 97 -15.87 15.54 -24.24
CA VAL A 97 -14.56 15.15 -24.75
C VAL A 97 -13.64 15.04 -23.55
N ILE A 98 -13.12 13.84 -23.32
CA ILE A 98 -12.13 13.56 -22.28
C ILE A 98 -10.76 13.53 -22.97
N GLY A 99 -9.97 14.57 -22.79
CA GLY A 99 -8.55 14.56 -23.15
C GLY A 99 -7.74 14.20 -21.92
N ALA A 100 -6.95 13.12 -21.95
CA ALA A 100 -6.28 12.71 -20.72
C ALA A 100 -5.06 11.82 -20.87
N ASP A 101 -4.27 11.83 -19.79
CA ASP A 101 -2.96 11.23 -19.58
C ASP A 101 -1.76 12.12 -19.96
N PHE A 102 -1.62 13.21 -19.19
CA PHE A 102 -0.36 13.94 -19.03
C PHE A 102 0.49 13.23 -17.98
N ASN A 103 1.14 12.12 -18.31
CA ASN A 103 2.20 11.67 -17.42
C ASN A 103 3.34 12.70 -17.50
N GLY A 104 3.34 13.64 -16.56
CA GLY A 104 4.43 14.59 -16.34
C GLY A 104 5.65 13.82 -15.88
N HIS A 105 6.54 13.46 -16.79
CA HIS A 105 7.82 12.83 -16.43
C HIS A 105 8.87 13.92 -16.24
N VAL A 106 9.80 13.65 -15.33
CA VAL A 106 11.08 14.34 -15.27
C VAL A 106 12.08 13.39 -15.94
N GLY A 107 12.67 13.81 -17.07
CA GLY A 107 13.53 12.99 -17.92
C GLY A 107 12.91 12.69 -19.29
N GLU A 108 13.76 12.64 -20.32
CA GLU A 108 13.39 12.49 -21.73
C GLU A 108 12.86 11.08 -22.00
N GLY A 109 11.69 10.98 -22.63
CA GLY A 109 11.34 9.86 -23.50
C GLY A 109 11.56 8.44 -22.96
N ASN A 110 10.93 8.06 -21.85
CA ASN A 110 10.71 6.63 -21.59
C ASN A 110 9.70 6.10 -22.62
N ARG A 111 10.21 5.55 -23.74
CA ARG A 111 9.49 4.50 -24.48
C ARG A 111 9.12 3.46 -23.44
N GLY A 112 7.86 3.48 -23.04
CA GLY A 112 7.32 2.44 -22.19
C GLY A 112 7.42 1.15 -22.98
N ASP A 113 8.41 0.32 -22.66
CA ASP A 113 8.40 -1.09 -23.03
C ASP A 113 7.26 -1.76 -22.23
N GLU A 114 6.02 -1.46 -22.61
CA GLU A 114 4.90 -2.40 -22.50
C GLU A 114 5.07 -3.47 -23.59
N GLU A 115 6.22 -4.15 -23.60
CA GLU A 115 6.32 -5.39 -24.34
C GLU A 115 5.52 -6.43 -23.56
N LYS A 116 4.35 -6.75 -24.12
CA LYS A 116 3.49 -7.85 -23.71
C LYS A 116 4.39 -9.03 -23.34
N ARG A 117 4.27 -9.52 -22.10
CA ARG A 117 4.76 -10.85 -21.73
C ARG A 117 4.04 -11.87 -22.60
N GLU A 118 4.55 -12.15 -23.79
CA GLU A 118 4.35 -13.43 -24.41
C GLU A 118 5.14 -14.45 -23.57
N GLU A 119 4.41 -15.34 -22.90
CA GLU A 119 4.96 -16.51 -22.25
C GLU A 119 5.60 -17.44 -23.30
N HIS A 120 6.80 -17.12 -23.75
CA HIS A 120 7.67 -18.09 -24.38
C HIS A 120 8.30 -18.95 -23.28
N ARG A 121 7.71 -20.13 -23.08
CA ARG A 121 8.22 -21.19 -22.21
C ARG A 121 9.53 -21.73 -22.80
N VAL A 122 10.65 -21.10 -22.47
CA VAL A 122 11.98 -21.66 -22.77
C VAL A 122 12.46 -22.44 -21.55
N THR A 123 12.33 -23.77 -21.62
CA THR A 123 12.89 -24.69 -20.62
C THR A 123 14.40 -24.77 -20.78
N TYR A 124 15.15 -24.24 -19.82
CA TYR A 124 16.58 -24.52 -19.67
C TYR A 124 16.79 -25.66 -18.65
N LYS A 125 17.46 -26.74 -19.07
CA LYS A 125 18.06 -27.71 -18.15
C LYS A 125 19.30 -27.06 -17.53
N SER A 126 19.20 -26.60 -16.29
CA SER A 126 20.33 -26.11 -15.49
C SER A 126 21.28 -27.26 -15.13
N GLY A 127 22.25 -27.54 -16.00
CA GLY A 127 23.44 -28.34 -15.71
C GLY A 127 24.60 -27.47 -15.22
N GLY A 128 24.40 -26.64 -14.19
CA GLY A 128 25.43 -25.78 -13.62
C GLY A 128 25.54 -25.99 -12.11
N ARG A 129 26.75 -26.26 -11.60
CA ARG A 129 27.05 -26.28 -10.16
C ARG A 129 26.70 -24.90 -9.58
N ARG A 130 25.74 -24.85 -8.66
CA ARG A 130 25.37 -23.65 -7.92
C ARG A 130 26.56 -23.20 -7.06
N THR A 131 27.24 -22.13 -7.46
CA THR A 131 28.22 -21.44 -6.63
C THR A 131 27.48 -20.86 -5.41
N GLN A 132 27.90 -21.25 -4.21
CA GLN A 132 27.36 -20.76 -2.94
C GLN A 132 27.86 -19.33 -2.71
N ILE A 133 26.99 -18.34 -2.85
CA ILE A 133 27.30 -16.95 -2.49
C ILE A 133 26.91 -16.75 -1.02
N GLU A 134 27.86 -16.38 -0.16
CA GLU A 134 27.58 -15.94 1.20
C GLU A 134 26.83 -14.60 1.16
N MET A 135 25.61 -14.54 1.70
CA MET A 135 24.91 -13.27 1.87
C MET A 135 25.41 -12.58 3.14
N GLU A 136 25.36 -11.25 3.12
CA GLU A 136 25.70 -10.41 4.27
C GLU A 136 24.84 -10.76 5.51
N LYS A 137 25.51 -10.87 6.67
CA LYS A 137 24.86 -11.22 7.94
C LYS A 137 24.08 -10.02 8.47
N LYS A 138 22.77 -10.19 8.70
CA LYS A 138 21.86 -9.12 9.12
C LYS A 138 21.40 -9.30 10.57
N THR A 139 21.19 -8.20 11.28
CA THR A 139 20.62 -8.25 12.63
C THR A 139 19.19 -8.79 12.59
N LYS A 140 18.84 -9.67 13.54
CA LYS A 140 17.52 -10.33 13.59
C LYS A 140 16.43 -9.45 14.22
N TRP A 141 16.21 -8.25 13.67
CA TRP A 141 15.30 -7.24 14.22
C TRP A 141 13.86 -7.70 14.45
N TRP A 142 13.38 -8.70 13.71
CA TRP A 142 12.03 -9.27 13.89
C TRP A 142 11.80 -9.89 15.27
N LYS A 143 12.87 -10.22 16.01
CA LYS A 143 12.78 -10.70 17.39
C LYS A 143 12.25 -9.64 18.37
N LEU A 144 12.38 -8.34 18.06
CA LEU A 144 11.82 -7.25 18.88
C LEU A 144 10.29 -7.27 18.99
N LYS A 145 9.60 -8.12 18.22
CA LYS A 145 8.17 -8.39 18.41
C LYS A 145 7.86 -9.14 19.70
N ARG A 146 8.84 -9.83 20.27
CA ARG A 146 8.73 -10.50 21.57
C ARG A 146 9.08 -9.47 22.64
N GLU A 147 8.20 -9.32 23.62
CA GLU A 147 8.36 -8.34 24.69
C GLU A 147 9.66 -8.56 25.47
N GLU A 148 9.96 -9.82 25.82
CA GLU A 148 11.21 -10.25 26.45
C GLU A 148 12.46 -9.75 25.71
N CYS A 149 12.51 -9.94 24.38
CA CYS A 149 13.65 -9.50 23.58
C CYS A 149 13.74 -7.97 23.47
N CYS A 150 12.60 -7.26 23.49
CA CYS A 150 12.60 -5.79 23.49
C CYS A 150 13.06 -5.24 24.86
N GLU A 151 12.65 -5.85 25.96
CA GLU A 151 13.13 -5.50 27.31
C GLU A 151 14.62 -5.77 27.49
N GLU A 152 15.09 -6.95 27.08
CA GLU A 152 16.51 -7.30 27.11
C GLU A 152 17.33 -6.33 26.26
N PHE A 153 16.84 -5.99 25.06
CA PHE A 153 17.49 -5.01 24.19
C PHE A 153 17.56 -3.64 24.85
N ARG A 154 16.46 -3.14 25.45
CA ARG A 154 16.46 -1.87 26.20
C ARG A 154 17.46 -1.89 27.36
N GLN A 155 17.50 -2.98 28.12
CA GLN A 155 18.40 -3.10 29.27
C GLN A 155 19.86 -3.13 28.84
N LYS A 156 20.19 -3.91 27.81
CA LYS A 156 21.55 -4.01 27.27
C LYS A 156 22.01 -2.72 26.61
N LEU A 157 21.11 -2.00 25.96
CA LEU A 157 21.41 -0.67 25.41
C LEU A 157 21.72 0.33 26.53
N ARG A 158 20.93 0.35 27.61
CA ARG A 158 21.24 1.17 28.79
C ARG A 158 22.58 0.82 29.42
N GLN A 159 22.92 -0.48 29.50
CA GLN A 159 24.22 -0.92 29.99
C GLN A 159 25.37 -0.45 29.09
N ALA A 160 25.20 -0.54 27.76
CA ALA A 160 26.18 -0.06 26.79
C ALA A 160 26.41 1.46 26.88
N LEU A 161 25.41 2.21 27.36
CA LEU A 161 25.46 3.65 27.60
C LEU A 161 25.87 4.00 29.05
N GLY A 162 26.51 3.08 29.78
CA GLY A 162 27.00 3.35 31.14
C GLY A 162 25.90 3.56 32.18
N GLY A 163 24.70 3.02 31.96
CA GLY A 163 23.54 3.18 32.84
C GLY A 163 22.72 4.44 32.59
N GLN A 164 23.10 5.26 31.61
CA GLN A 164 22.33 6.42 31.20
C GLN A 164 21.03 5.99 30.49
N VAL A 165 19.94 6.68 30.80
CA VAL A 165 18.63 6.48 30.14
C VAL A 165 18.56 7.21 28.79
N VAL A 166 19.43 8.20 28.61
CA VAL A 166 19.48 9.11 27.46
C VAL A 166 20.45 8.54 26.43
N LEU A 167 20.05 8.58 25.15
CA LEU A 167 20.93 8.21 24.04
C LEU A 167 22.00 9.30 23.84
N PRO A 168 23.20 8.97 23.34
CA PRO A 168 24.22 9.97 23.02
C PRO A 168 23.65 11.08 22.13
N ASP A 169 24.08 12.32 22.30
CA ASP A 169 23.59 13.44 21.48
C ASP A 169 24.12 13.43 20.03
N ASP A 170 24.90 12.42 19.66
CA ASP A 170 25.45 12.21 18.32
C ASP A 170 24.77 11.05 17.59
N TRP A 171 24.51 11.24 16.29
CA TRP A 171 23.81 10.24 15.46
C TRP A 171 24.68 9.02 15.19
N GLU A 172 25.94 9.20 14.82
CA GLU A 172 26.83 8.10 14.40
C GLU A 172 27.06 7.14 15.58
N THR A 173 27.40 7.70 16.73
CA THR A 173 27.59 6.98 18.00
C THR A 173 26.30 6.24 18.39
N THR A 174 25.15 6.91 18.35
CA THR A 174 23.87 6.29 18.71
C THR A 174 23.51 5.15 17.77
N ALA A 175 23.67 5.34 16.46
CA ALA A 175 23.38 4.34 15.45
C ALA A 175 24.31 3.13 15.56
N GLU A 176 25.60 3.34 15.85
CA GLU A 176 26.56 2.28 16.08
C GLU A 176 26.21 1.47 17.34
N VAL A 177 25.96 2.12 18.47
CA VAL A 177 25.59 1.46 19.73
C VAL A 177 24.30 0.65 19.58
N ILE A 178 23.30 1.17 18.87
CA ILE A 178 22.07 0.44 18.53
C ILE A 178 22.37 -0.81 17.70
N ARG A 179 23.16 -0.68 16.62
CA ARG A 179 23.50 -1.81 15.75
C ARG A 179 24.27 -2.89 16.49
N GLU A 180 25.27 -2.51 17.27
CA GLU A 180 26.05 -3.45 18.07
C GLU A 180 25.20 -4.18 19.11
N THR A 181 24.38 -3.44 19.85
CA THR A 181 23.48 -4.02 20.85
C THR A 181 22.48 -4.97 20.18
N GLY A 182 21.96 -4.59 19.01
CA GLY A 182 21.06 -5.43 18.23
C GLY A 182 21.74 -6.73 17.81
N ARG A 183 22.98 -6.66 17.31
CA ARG A 183 23.78 -7.85 16.96
C ARG A 183 24.06 -8.74 18.16
N LYS A 184 24.37 -8.17 19.33
CA LYS A 184 24.67 -8.90 20.57
C LYS A 184 23.42 -9.59 21.14
N VAL A 185 22.28 -8.89 21.23
CA VAL A 185 21.04 -9.38 21.86
C VAL A 185 20.22 -10.26 20.92
N LEU A 186 19.97 -9.78 19.70
CA LEU A 186 19.07 -10.45 18.76
C LEU A 186 19.81 -11.51 17.93
N GLY A 187 21.13 -11.39 17.84
CA GLY A 187 21.99 -12.19 16.99
C GLY A 187 21.94 -11.74 15.53
N VAL A 188 22.87 -12.29 14.75
CA VAL A 188 22.94 -12.09 13.29
C VAL A 188 22.38 -13.28 12.52
N SER A 189 21.87 -13.04 11.32
CA SER A 189 21.49 -14.08 10.37
C SER A 189 22.73 -14.87 9.97
N SER A 190 22.55 -16.14 9.58
CA SER A 190 23.66 -17.04 9.26
C SER A 190 24.38 -16.69 7.95
N GLY A 191 23.93 -15.68 7.19
CA GLY A 191 24.42 -15.35 5.83
C GLY A 191 24.19 -16.44 4.77
N ARG A 192 24.01 -17.69 5.21
CA ARG A 192 23.58 -18.81 4.37
C ARG A 192 22.08 -18.71 4.15
N ARG A 193 21.67 -18.76 2.88
CA ARG A 193 20.33 -19.19 2.50
C ARG A 193 20.21 -20.65 2.94
N LYS A 194 19.83 -20.88 4.20
CA LYS A 194 19.12 -22.12 4.50
C LYS A 194 17.93 -22.08 3.56
N GLU A 195 17.77 -23.11 2.72
CA GLU A 195 16.41 -23.48 2.34
C GLU A 195 15.62 -23.41 3.65
N ASP A 196 14.67 -22.49 3.78
CA ASP A 196 13.84 -22.33 4.98
C ASP A 196 13.04 -23.63 5.16
N LYS A 197 13.71 -24.64 5.70
CA LYS A 197 13.17 -25.80 6.37
C LYS A 197 13.36 -25.59 7.87
N GLU A 198 13.18 -24.36 8.36
CA GLU A 198 12.55 -24.21 9.68
C GLU A 198 11.09 -24.61 9.49
N THR A 199 10.94 -25.91 9.42
CA THR A 199 9.72 -26.63 9.20
C THR A 199 8.86 -26.35 10.42
N TRP A 200 7.88 -25.49 10.25
CA TRP A 200 6.81 -25.13 11.18
C TRP A 200 6.06 -26.34 11.81
N TRP A 201 6.43 -27.56 11.44
CA TRP A 201 5.99 -28.86 11.92
C TRP A 201 7.09 -29.64 12.69
N TRP A 202 8.25 -29.04 12.94
CA TRP A 202 9.38 -29.69 13.61
C TRP A 202 9.11 -29.82 15.11
N ASN A 203 9.31 -31.03 15.66
CA ASN A 203 9.14 -31.34 17.07
C ASN A 203 10.23 -32.32 17.55
N GLU A 204 10.30 -32.55 18.86
CA GLU A 204 11.31 -33.43 19.47
C GLU A 204 11.23 -34.88 18.98
N GLU A 205 10.02 -35.38 18.69
CA GLU A 205 9.76 -36.73 18.16
C GLU A 205 10.38 -36.93 16.75
N VAL A 206 10.23 -35.94 15.87
CA VAL A 206 10.85 -35.93 14.54
C VAL A 206 12.37 -35.83 14.66
N GLN A 207 12.86 -35.02 15.60
CA GLN A 207 14.30 -34.86 15.81
C GLN A 207 14.96 -36.16 16.27
N ASP A 208 14.38 -36.82 17.28
CA ASP A 208 14.87 -38.10 17.81
C ASP A 208 14.81 -39.21 16.74
N SER A 209 13.69 -39.33 16.02
CA SER A 209 13.57 -40.33 14.94
C SER A 209 14.61 -40.12 13.82
N ILE A 210 14.93 -38.87 13.46
CA ILE A 210 16.00 -38.55 12.49
C ILE A 210 17.38 -38.88 13.05
N GLN A 211 17.64 -38.62 14.35
CA GLN A 211 18.90 -38.98 14.99
C GLN A 211 19.12 -40.49 14.99
N ARG A 212 18.12 -41.29 15.35
CA ARG A 212 18.17 -42.76 15.29
C ARG A 212 18.46 -43.27 13.89
N LYS A 213 17.78 -42.70 12.86
CA LYS A 213 18.06 -43.02 11.45
C LYS A 213 19.50 -42.68 11.05
N ARG A 214 20.06 -41.57 11.53
CA ARG A 214 21.46 -41.18 11.25
C ARG A 214 22.46 -42.14 11.90
N LEU A 215 22.19 -42.60 13.12
CA LEU A 215 23.03 -43.60 13.80
C LEU A 215 22.99 -44.94 13.06
N ALA A 216 21.80 -45.41 12.67
CA ALA A 216 21.67 -46.63 11.87
C ALA A 216 22.34 -46.51 10.48
N LYS A 217 22.31 -45.33 9.87
CA LYS A 217 23.02 -45.06 8.62
C LYS A 217 24.53 -45.16 8.79
N LYS A 218 25.09 -44.57 9.87
CA LYS A 218 26.52 -44.69 10.18
C LYS A 218 26.95 -46.15 10.40
N LYS A 219 26.12 -46.91 11.12
CA LYS A 219 26.34 -48.35 11.36
C LYS A 219 26.33 -49.16 10.05
N TRP A 220 25.37 -48.88 9.16
CA TRP A 220 25.36 -49.47 7.82
C TRP A 220 26.56 -49.05 6.96
N ASP A 221 27.00 -47.80 7.05
CA ASP A 221 28.15 -47.30 6.29
C ASP A 221 29.48 -47.92 6.73
N MET A 222 29.60 -48.34 7.99
CA MET A 222 30.76 -49.08 8.51
C MET A 222 30.75 -50.56 8.12
N ASP A 223 29.69 -51.28 8.49
CA ASP A 223 29.73 -52.76 8.45
C ASP A 223 29.14 -53.35 7.16
N ARG A 224 28.37 -52.55 6.40
CA ARG A 224 27.66 -52.93 5.15
C ARG A 224 26.88 -54.24 5.16
N THR A 225 26.46 -54.72 6.35
CA THR A 225 25.64 -55.94 6.50
C THR A 225 24.19 -55.71 6.06
N GLU A 226 23.50 -56.78 5.64
CA GLU A 226 22.10 -56.71 5.19
C GLU A 226 21.15 -56.41 6.37
N GLU A 227 21.46 -56.87 7.58
CA GLU A 227 20.73 -56.53 8.80
C GLU A 227 20.76 -55.03 9.11
N ASN A 228 21.94 -54.40 9.06
CA ASN A 228 22.08 -52.95 9.27
C ASN A 228 21.40 -52.15 8.15
N ARG A 229 21.38 -52.67 6.92
CA ARG A 229 20.65 -52.07 5.79
C ARG A 229 19.14 -52.11 6.01
N GLN A 230 18.62 -53.22 6.53
CA GLN A 230 17.20 -53.39 6.84
C GLN A 230 16.78 -52.49 8.02
N GLU A 231 17.58 -52.44 9.08
CA GLU A 231 17.40 -51.54 10.24
C GLU A 231 17.33 -50.06 9.78
N TYR A 232 18.26 -49.64 8.90
CA TYR A 232 18.25 -48.30 8.32
C TYR A 232 16.99 -48.01 7.48
N LYS A 233 16.55 -48.96 6.62
CA LYS A 233 15.34 -48.79 5.80
C LYS A 233 14.09 -48.64 6.68
N GLU A 234 13.95 -49.47 7.71
CA GLU A 234 12.80 -49.42 8.63
C GLU A 234 12.75 -48.09 9.37
N LEU A 235 13.88 -47.61 9.87
CA LEU A 235 13.99 -46.29 10.49
C LEU A 235 13.74 -45.16 9.49
N GLN A 236 14.14 -45.32 8.23
CA GLN A 236 13.81 -44.35 7.17
C GLN A 236 12.30 -44.28 6.92
N HIS A 237 11.59 -45.42 6.87
CA HIS A 237 10.14 -45.46 6.74
C HIS A 237 9.44 -44.89 7.99
N ARG A 238 9.96 -45.18 9.19
CA ARG A 238 9.45 -44.61 10.45
C ARG A 238 9.58 -43.09 10.46
N VAL A 239 10.74 -42.54 10.09
CA VAL A 239 10.96 -41.09 9.96
C VAL A 239 9.98 -40.47 8.96
N LYS A 240 9.74 -41.09 7.80
CA LYS A 240 8.76 -40.58 6.82
C LYS A 240 7.35 -40.47 7.42
N ARG A 241 6.93 -41.48 8.22
CA ARG A 241 5.63 -41.47 8.91
C ARG A 241 5.55 -40.39 9.99
N GLU A 242 6.56 -40.29 10.85
CA GLU A 242 6.61 -39.27 11.91
C GLU A 242 6.60 -37.85 11.33
N VAL A 243 7.39 -37.61 10.28
CA VAL A 243 7.38 -36.33 9.56
C VAL A 243 6.00 -36.01 8.97
N SER A 244 5.31 -37.01 8.40
CA SER A 244 3.96 -36.83 7.85
C SER A 244 2.95 -36.50 8.96
N LYS A 245 3.01 -37.20 10.09
CA LYS A 245 2.15 -36.99 11.26
C LYS A 245 2.37 -35.61 11.88
N ALA A 246 3.63 -35.20 12.07
CA ALA A 246 3.97 -33.89 12.61
C ALA A 246 3.53 -32.75 11.67
N LYS A 247 3.70 -32.91 10.35
CA LYS A 247 3.14 -31.99 9.34
C LYS A 247 1.63 -31.88 9.45
N GLN A 248 0.94 -33.01 9.57
CA GLN A 248 -0.51 -33.04 9.66
C GLN A 248 -1.00 -32.33 10.93
N LYS A 249 -0.44 -32.68 12.09
CA LYS A 249 -0.79 -32.08 13.38
C LYS A 249 -0.59 -30.56 13.38
N ALA A 250 0.56 -30.10 12.87
CA ALA A 250 0.83 -28.67 12.80
C ALA A 250 -0.13 -27.95 11.83
N TYR A 251 -0.57 -28.61 10.74
CA TYR A 251 -1.56 -28.03 9.83
C TYR A 251 -2.91 -27.89 10.53
N ASP A 252 -3.32 -28.92 11.29
CA ASP A 252 -4.58 -28.91 12.01
C ASP A 252 -4.60 -27.80 13.08
N GLU A 253 -3.52 -27.66 13.86
CA GLU A 253 -3.35 -26.56 14.83
C GLU A 253 -3.32 -25.18 14.15
N LEU A 254 -2.70 -25.06 12.98
CA LEU A 254 -2.71 -23.84 12.18
C LEU A 254 -4.14 -23.51 11.71
N TYR A 255 -4.89 -24.50 11.23
CA TYR A 255 -6.26 -24.32 10.77
C TYR A 255 -7.22 -23.94 11.92
N THR A 256 -7.04 -24.51 13.11
CA THR A 256 -7.75 -24.05 14.32
C THR A 256 -7.42 -22.59 14.64
N ARG A 257 -6.15 -22.18 14.55
CA ARG A 257 -5.74 -20.79 14.78
C ARG A 257 -6.23 -19.82 13.71
N LEU A 258 -6.34 -20.23 12.45
CA LEU A 258 -6.90 -19.40 11.36
C LEU A 258 -8.35 -18.99 11.62
N ASP A 259 -9.04 -19.73 12.49
CA ASP A 259 -10.42 -19.44 12.89
C ASP A 259 -10.51 -18.31 13.95
N THR A 260 -9.37 -17.85 14.48
CA THR A 260 -9.24 -16.71 15.40
C THR A 260 -8.93 -15.40 14.67
N ARG A 261 -9.07 -14.25 15.36
CA ARG A 261 -8.73 -12.92 14.81
C ARG A 261 -7.23 -12.76 14.55
N GLU A 262 -6.38 -13.47 15.29
CA GLU A 262 -4.92 -13.40 15.19
C GLU A 262 -4.37 -14.19 13.98
N GLY A 263 -5.05 -15.28 13.61
CA GLY A 263 -4.68 -16.13 12.47
C GLY A 263 -4.85 -15.50 11.08
N GLU A 264 -5.51 -14.34 10.96
CA GLU A 264 -5.67 -13.63 9.67
C GLU A 264 -4.32 -13.31 9.00
N LYS A 265 -3.28 -12.99 9.78
CA LYS A 265 -1.94 -12.71 9.25
C LYS A 265 -1.23 -13.96 8.72
N ASP A 266 -1.54 -15.12 9.30
CA ASP A 266 -0.97 -16.40 8.90
C ASP A 266 -1.56 -16.88 7.55
N LEU A 267 -2.80 -16.50 7.25
CA LEU A 267 -3.44 -16.73 5.96
C LEU A 267 -2.67 -16.08 4.79
N TYR A 268 -2.29 -14.80 4.95
CA TYR A 268 -1.49 -14.09 3.94
C TYR A 268 -0.09 -14.67 3.79
N ARG A 269 0.48 -15.23 4.86
CA ARG A 269 1.77 -15.94 4.82
C ARG A 269 1.66 -17.23 4.03
N LEU A 270 0.63 -18.04 4.30
CA LEU A 270 0.32 -19.29 3.58
C LEU A 270 0.11 -19.04 2.09
N ALA A 271 -0.68 -18.02 1.73
CA ALA A 271 -0.90 -17.63 0.34
C ALA A 271 0.41 -17.26 -0.37
N ARG A 272 1.25 -16.41 0.25
CA ARG A 272 2.55 -16.01 -0.31
C ARG A 272 3.57 -17.14 -0.39
N GLN A 273 3.48 -18.14 0.48
CA GLN A 273 4.33 -19.32 0.41
C GLN A 273 3.92 -20.21 -0.77
N ARG A 274 2.63 -20.54 -0.88
CA ARG A 274 2.10 -21.34 -2.00
C ARG A 274 2.32 -20.67 -3.36
N ASP A 275 2.21 -19.34 -3.46
CA ASP A 275 2.56 -18.57 -4.68
C ASP A 275 4.05 -18.63 -5.03
N ARG A 276 4.95 -18.68 -4.03
CA ARG A 276 6.40 -18.85 -4.27
C ARG A 276 6.76 -20.27 -4.68
N ASP A 277 6.07 -21.27 -4.12
CA ASP A 277 6.29 -22.69 -4.42
C ASP A 277 5.85 -23.04 -5.86
N GLY A 278 4.91 -22.28 -6.44
CA GLY A 278 4.42 -22.45 -7.81
C GLY A 278 5.19 -21.68 -8.90
N LYS A 279 6.28 -20.97 -8.56
CA LYS A 279 7.09 -20.21 -9.52
C LYS A 279 8.38 -20.95 -9.87
N ASP A 280 8.60 -21.21 -11.15
CA ASP A 280 9.81 -21.87 -11.66
C ASP A 280 11.09 -21.04 -11.43
N VAL A 281 10.98 -19.71 -11.48
CA VAL A 281 12.09 -18.77 -11.21
C VAL A 281 11.71 -17.86 -10.04
N GLN A 282 12.46 -17.97 -8.94
CA GLN A 282 12.21 -17.16 -7.74
C GLN A 282 12.96 -15.82 -7.75
N GLN A 283 14.04 -15.68 -8.52
CA GLN A 283 14.84 -14.47 -8.64
C GLN A 283 15.41 -14.33 -10.05
N VAL A 284 15.28 -13.14 -10.63
CA VAL A 284 15.91 -12.77 -11.90
C VAL A 284 17.36 -12.36 -11.61
N ARG A 285 18.33 -13.13 -12.12
CA ARG A 285 19.77 -12.89 -11.93
C ARG A 285 20.50 -12.46 -13.19
N VAL A 286 19.78 -12.37 -14.30
CA VAL A 286 20.29 -11.95 -15.61
C VAL A 286 19.44 -10.79 -16.10
N ILE A 287 20.07 -9.80 -16.70
CA ILE A 287 19.39 -8.63 -17.28
C ILE A 287 19.95 -8.35 -18.67
N LYS A 288 19.19 -7.65 -19.51
CA LYS A 288 19.70 -7.23 -20.81
C LYS A 288 20.45 -5.90 -20.70
N ASP A 289 21.50 -5.74 -21.49
CA ASP A 289 22.13 -4.43 -21.73
C ASP A 289 21.29 -3.58 -22.70
N ARG A 290 21.80 -2.40 -23.10
CA ARG A 290 21.11 -1.48 -24.02
C ARG A 290 20.91 -2.08 -25.42
N ASP A 291 21.82 -2.96 -25.83
CA ASP A 291 21.78 -3.62 -27.14
C ASP A 291 20.95 -4.92 -27.13
N GLY A 292 20.25 -5.19 -26.02
CA GLY A 292 19.42 -6.38 -25.84
C GLY A 292 20.19 -7.67 -25.53
N ARG A 293 21.50 -7.61 -25.30
CA ARG A 293 22.35 -8.77 -24.98
C ARG A 293 22.23 -9.11 -23.50
N VAL A 294 22.19 -10.41 -23.21
CA VAL A 294 21.98 -10.90 -21.84
C VAL A 294 23.27 -10.87 -21.03
N LEU A 295 23.28 -10.06 -19.97
CA LEU A 295 24.34 -9.99 -18.97
C LEU A 295 24.17 -11.09 -17.92
N THR A 296 25.25 -11.82 -17.65
CA THR A 296 25.25 -12.99 -16.74
C THR A 296 26.22 -12.87 -15.58
N SER A 297 27.21 -11.98 -15.65
CA SER A 297 28.16 -11.72 -14.55
C SER A 297 27.57 -10.76 -13.52
N GLU A 298 27.86 -10.98 -12.24
CA GLU A 298 27.32 -10.17 -11.13
C GLU A 298 27.72 -8.70 -11.25
N GLU A 299 28.99 -8.43 -11.57
CA GLU A 299 29.52 -7.08 -11.78
C GLU A 299 28.82 -6.34 -12.93
N SER A 300 28.63 -7.00 -14.07
CA SER A 300 27.98 -6.36 -15.23
C SER A 300 26.49 -6.11 -14.97
N VAL A 301 25.82 -7.02 -14.25
CA VAL A 301 24.43 -6.83 -13.82
C VAL A 301 24.31 -5.64 -12.85
N GLN A 302 25.22 -5.54 -11.87
CA GLN A 302 25.25 -4.40 -10.94
C GLN A 302 25.55 -3.08 -11.66
N ARG A 303 26.56 -3.07 -12.54
CA ARG A 303 26.92 -1.88 -13.33
C ARG A 303 25.77 -1.41 -14.20
N ARG A 304 25.12 -2.32 -14.91
CA ARG A 304 23.95 -2.00 -15.75
C ARG A 304 22.77 -1.45 -14.94
N TRP A 305 22.54 -1.97 -13.72
CA TRP A 305 21.54 -1.40 -12.80
C TRP A 305 21.92 0.00 -12.32
N LYS A 306 23.19 0.24 -11.99
CA LYS A 306 23.70 1.57 -11.63
C LYS A 306 23.49 2.54 -12.78
N GLU A 307 23.99 2.23 -13.97
CA GLU A 307 23.84 3.04 -15.19
C GLU A 307 22.36 3.37 -15.45
N TYR A 308 21.48 2.38 -15.40
CA TYR A 308 20.05 2.58 -15.61
C TYR A 308 19.43 3.59 -14.63
N PHE A 309 19.68 3.41 -13.34
CA PHE A 309 19.08 4.26 -12.32
C PHE A 309 19.79 5.60 -12.18
N GLU A 310 21.09 5.69 -12.47
CA GLU A 310 21.83 6.94 -12.45
C GLU A 310 21.38 7.86 -13.59
N GLU A 311 21.11 7.33 -14.78
CA GLU A 311 20.47 8.09 -15.86
C GLU A 311 19.03 8.47 -15.47
N LEU A 312 18.19 7.48 -15.14
CA LEU A 312 16.78 7.71 -14.82
C LEU A 312 16.54 8.74 -13.70
N MET A 313 17.46 8.84 -12.73
CA MET A 313 17.30 9.70 -11.56
C MET A 313 17.98 11.07 -11.70
N ASN A 314 18.78 11.29 -12.74
CA ASN A 314 19.55 12.54 -12.93
C ASN A 314 19.31 13.21 -14.28
N GLU A 315 18.39 12.70 -15.08
CA GLU A 315 17.95 13.35 -16.30
C GLU A 315 17.13 14.62 -15.98
N GLU A 316 17.58 15.78 -16.46
CA GLU A 316 16.92 17.07 -16.26
C GLU A 316 16.42 17.63 -17.58
N ASN A 317 15.15 18.04 -17.61
CA ASN A 317 14.52 18.64 -18.78
C ASN A 317 14.84 20.14 -18.88
N GLU A 318 14.82 20.68 -20.10
CA GLU A 318 14.93 22.13 -20.31
C GLU A 318 13.80 22.88 -19.57
N ARG A 319 14.13 24.03 -18.97
CA ARG A 319 13.17 24.86 -18.24
C ARG A 319 13.52 26.34 -18.34
N GLU A 320 12.49 27.18 -18.25
CA GLU A 320 12.67 28.63 -18.17
C GLU A 320 13.21 29.03 -16.79
N LYS A 321 14.23 29.89 -16.77
CA LYS A 321 14.72 30.49 -15.52
C LYS A 321 13.70 31.51 -15.01
N ARG A 322 13.41 31.49 -13.72
CA ARG A 322 12.57 32.52 -13.11
C ARG A 322 13.35 33.84 -13.02
N VAL A 323 12.71 34.91 -13.47
CA VAL A 323 13.23 36.30 -13.37
C VAL A 323 12.77 36.95 -12.06
N GLU A 324 11.64 36.50 -11.51
CA GLU A 324 11.07 37.00 -10.27
C GLU A 324 11.66 36.29 -9.04
N GLY A 325 12.19 37.08 -8.11
CA GLY A 325 12.54 36.61 -6.78
C GLY A 325 11.30 36.46 -5.90
N VAL A 326 11.21 35.37 -5.14
CA VAL A 326 10.19 35.22 -4.08
C VAL A 326 10.80 35.63 -2.76
N ASN A 327 10.12 36.52 -2.05
CA ASN A 327 10.51 36.88 -0.69
C ASN A 327 10.48 35.65 0.22
N SER A 328 11.59 35.37 0.90
CA SER A 328 11.64 34.35 1.95
C SER A 328 10.69 34.72 3.07
N VAL A 329 9.82 33.79 3.45
CA VAL A 329 8.95 33.98 4.62
C VAL A 329 9.74 33.65 5.88
N GLU A 330 10.32 34.68 6.51
CA GLU A 330 10.96 34.56 7.81
C GLU A 330 9.90 34.48 8.92
N GLN A 331 9.40 33.27 9.14
CA GLN A 331 8.56 32.96 10.29
C GLN A 331 9.37 32.30 11.40
N LYS A 332 9.09 32.69 12.64
CA LYS A 332 9.61 32.00 13.83
C LYS A 332 9.03 30.59 13.86
N VAL A 333 9.85 29.61 13.52
CA VAL A 333 9.47 28.20 13.63
C VAL A 333 9.58 27.76 15.09
N ASP A 334 8.49 27.18 15.59
CA ASP A 334 8.45 26.58 16.93
C ASP A 334 9.36 25.35 17.00
N LYS A 335 9.92 25.10 18.19
CA LYS A 335 10.67 23.88 18.45
C LYS A 335 9.77 22.66 18.29
N ILE A 336 10.28 21.63 17.62
CA ILE A 336 9.63 20.33 17.48
C ILE A 336 9.39 19.76 18.88
N ARG A 337 8.13 19.49 19.20
CA ARG A 337 7.72 19.01 20.52
C ARG A 337 7.87 17.50 20.60
N LYS A 338 8.20 16.98 21.80
CA LYS A 338 8.22 15.54 22.09
C LYS A 338 6.89 14.85 21.70
N ASP A 339 5.76 15.53 21.85
CA ASP A 339 4.44 15.03 21.47
C ASP A 339 4.29 14.80 19.96
N GLU A 340 4.91 15.64 19.13
CA GLU A 340 4.88 15.51 17.67
C GLU A 340 5.70 14.30 17.22
N VAL A 341 6.90 14.15 17.78
CA VAL A 341 7.75 12.96 17.56
C VAL A 341 7.04 11.69 18.01
N ARG A 342 6.39 11.71 19.18
CA ARG A 342 5.62 10.56 19.67
C ARG A 342 4.46 10.19 18.75
N LYS A 343 3.71 11.19 18.26
CA LYS A 343 2.62 10.98 17.29
C LYS A 343 3.15 10.44 15.97
N ALA A 344 4.28 10.96 15.48
CA ALA A 344 4.92 10.49 14.25
C ALA A 344 5.35 9.02 14.37
N LEU A 345 6.10 8.67 15.42
CA LEU A 345 6.52 7.29 15.69
C LEU A 345 5.34 6.32 15.78
N LYS A 346 4.23 6.74 16.43
CA LYS A 346 3.00 5.93 16.52
C LYS A 346 2.34 5.71 15.16
N ARG A 347 2.36 6.72 14.28
CA ARG A 347 1.78 6.65 12.91
C ARG A 347 2.63 5.83 11.94
N MET A 348 3.95 5.77 12.13
CA MET A 348 4.84 5.02 11.24
C MET A 348 4.50 3.53 11.21
N LYS A 349 4.51 2.92 10.02
CA LYS A 349 4.18 1.49 9.83
C LYS A 349 5.39 0.61 10.11
N SER A 350 5.23 -0.41 10.95
CA SER A 350 6.23 -1.46 11.19
C SER A 350 6.33 -2.44 10.01
N GLY A 351 7.47 -3.09 9.85
CA GLY A 351 7.75 -4.06 8.78
C GLY A 351 8.11 -3.44 7.44
N LYS A 352 8.58 -2.18 7.45
CA LYS A 352 9.14 -1.50 6.27
C LYS A 352 10.60 -1.93 6.06
N ALA A 353 11.08 -1.76 4.82
CA ALA A 353 12.49 -1.99 4.52
C ALA A 353 13.35 -1.01 5.33
N VAL A 354 14.49 -1.48 5.82
CA VAL A 354 15.48 -0.67 6.54
C VAL A 354 16.27 0.18 5.55
N GLY A 355 16.69 1.37 5.98
CA GLY A 355 17.61 2.22 5.22
C GLY A 355 19.05 1.70 5.27
N PRO A 356 20.01 2.49 4.74
CA PRO A 356 21.44 2.17 4.81
C PRO A 356 21.98 2.01 6.24
N ASP A 357 21.31 2.63 7.21
CA ASP A 357 21.63 2.52 8.64
C ASP A 357 21.35 1.13 9.23
N ASP A 358 20.59 0.27 8.55
CA ASP A 358 20.10 -1.03 9.05
C ASP A 358 19.31 -0.91 10.38
N ILE A 359 18.69 0.24 10.67
CA ILE A 359 17.88 0.47 11.89
C ILE A 359 16.39 0.55 11.51
N PRO A 360 15.58 -0.47 11.84
CA PRO A 360 14.15 -0.43 11.56
C PRO A 360 13.37 0.45 12.55
N VAL A 361 12.19 0.90 12.13
CA VAL A 361 11.28 1.71 12.98
C VAL A 361 10.89 1.02 14.28
N GLU A 362 10.89 -0.31 14.30
CA GLU A 362 10.67 -1.14 15.48
C GLU A 362 11.67 -0.84 16.61
N VAL A 363 12.90 -0.47 16.28
CA VAL A 363 13.91 -0.06 17.28
C VAL A 363 13.46 1.22 17.96
N TRP A 364 13.14 2.27 17.20
CA TRP A 364 12.67 3.55 17.74
C TRP A 364 11.39 3.40 18.58
N LYS A 365 10.46 2.54 18.13
CA LYS A 365 9.26 2.20 18.92
C LYS A 365 9.58 1.42 20.18
N CYS A 366 10.54 0.48 20.11
CA CYS A 366 11.00 -0.24 21.29
C CYS A 366 11.67 0.73 22.27
N LEU A 367 12.47 1.71 21.85
CA LEU A 367 13.14 2.62 22.78
C LEU A 367 12.19 3.60 23.51
N GLY A 368 10.98 3.83 22.99
CA GLY A 368 9.94 4.59 23.68
C GLY A 368 10.37 6.04 23.93
N GLU A 369 10.24 6.52 25.17
CA GLU A 369 10.58 7.91 25.52
C GLU A 369 12.04 8.26 25.26
N ALA A 370 12.99 7.34 25.45
CA ALA A 370 14.40 7.61 25.17
C ALA A 370 14.62 7.98 23.68
N ALA A 371 13.91 7.32 22.76
CA ALA A 371 13.92 7.70 21.35
C ALA A 371 13.22 9.04 21.09
N VAL A 372 12.11 9.31 21.78
CA VAL A 372 11.39 10.59 21.63
C VAL A 372 12.27 11.76 22.06
N GLU A 373 13.00 11.62 23.18
CA GLU A 373 13.90 12.66 23.69
C GLU A 373 15.08 12.89 22.75
N PHE A 374 15.77 11.83 22.35
CA PHE A 374 16.89 11.89 21.42
C PHE A 374 16.48 12.50 20.07
N LEU A 375 15.42 11.99 19.45
CA LEU A 375 14.97 12.46 18.14
C LEU A 375 14.49 13.92 18.21
N ALA A 376 13.77 14.32 19.27
CA ALA A 376 13.37 15.71 19.44
C ALA A 376 14.58 16.64 19.61
N SER A 377 15.58 16.24 20.41
CA SER A 377 16.83 17.00 20.57
C SER A 377 17.57 17.12 19.23
N LEU A 378 17.78 16.00 18.55
CA LEU A 378 18.46 15.91 17.27
C LEU A 378 17.78 16.79 16.20
N PHE A 379 16.46 16.66 16.03
CA PHE A 379 15.73 17.43 15.02
C PHE A 379 15.73 18.94 15.31
N ASN A 380 15.63 19.35 16.57
CA ASN A 380 15.73 20.77 16.93
C ASN A 380 17.13 21.33 16.69
N ARG A 381 18.18 20.55 16.96
CA ARG A 381 19.56 20.95 16.64
C ARG A 381 19.78 21.11 15.14
N VAL A 382 19.23 20.21 14.33
CA VAL A 382 19.25 20.35 12.86
C VAL A 382 18.54 21.66 12.45
N LEU A 383 17.35 21.94 13.02
CA LEU A 383 16.64 23.20 12.76
C LEU A 383 17.42 24.47 13.16
N GLU A 384 18.21 24.42 14.22
CA GLU A 384 19.00 25.55 14.72
C GLU A 384 20.31 25.76 13.92
N ASN A 385 20.96 24.69 13.47
CA ASN A 385 22.26 24.76 12.79
C ASN A 385 22.18 25.18 11.31
N LEU A 386 21.05 24.98 10.64
CA LEU A 386 20.86 25.32 9.22
C LEU A 386 20.79 26.83 8.93
N GLU A 387 20.81 27.70 9.96
CA GLU A 387 20.81 29.16 9.77
C GLU A 387 22.12 29.72 9.18
N LYS A 388 23.23 28.96 9.21
CA LYS A 388 24.58 29.52 8.96
C LYS A 388 25.39 28.91 7.80
N ALA A 389 24.84 28.00 7.00
CA ALA A 389 25.68 27.05 6.28
C ALA A 389 25.58 26.99 4.74
N TYR A 390 24.75 27.78 4.03
CA TYR A 390 24.48 27.44 2.61
C TYR A 390 24.50 28.59 1.61
N ASP A 391 25.44 28.47 0.67
CA ASP A 391 25.46 29.02 -0.69
C ASP A 391 25.47 27.82 -1.67
N ARG A 392 24.57 27.82 -2.68
CA ARG A 392 24.40 26.88 -3.84
C ARG A 392 23.39 25.71 -3.68
N VAL A 393 22.26 25.71 -4.42
CA VAL A 393 21.48 24.48 -4.78
C VAL A 393 20.52 24.68 -6.00
N PRO A 394 20.54 23.84 -7.07
CA PRO A 394 19.45 23.67 -8.03
C PRO A 394 18.51 22.49 -7.67
N ARG A 395 17.27 22.45 -8.21
CA ARG A 395 15.94 22.16 -7.56
C ARG A 395 15.13 23.42 -7.29
N GLU A 396 15.50 24.50 -7.97
CA GLU A 396 14.99 25.86 -7.80
C GLU A 396 13.45 25.92 -7.84
N GLU A 397 12.80 25.15 -8.73
CA GLU A 397 11.34 25.15 -8.84
C GLU A 397 10.66 24.59 -7.58
N LEU A 398 11.21 23.53 -6.96
CA LEU A 398 10.67 23.00 -5.71
C LEU A 398 10.79 24.02 -4.57
N TRP A 399 11.95 24.66 -4.45
CA TRP A 399 12.20 25.68 -3.41
C TRP A 399 11.32 26.91 -3.62
N TYR A 400 11.17 27.33 -4.87
CA TYR A 400 10.27 28.39 -5.28
C TYR A 400 8.84 28.07 -4.87
N CYS A 401 8.32 26.90 -5.25
CA CYS A 401 6.94 26.50 -4.95
C CYS A 401 6.70 26.43 -3.44
N MET A 402 7.65 25.89 -2.66
CA MET A 402 7.54 25.91 -1.19
C MET A 402 7.45 27.33 -0.63
N ARG A 403 8.32 28.25 -1.09
CA ARG A 403 8.30 29.65 -0.63
C ARG A 403 7.01 30.37 -1.04
N LYS A 404 6.56 30.20 -2.29
CA LYS A 404 5.32 30.79 -2.80
C LYS A 404 4.09 30.26 -2.06
N SER A 405 4.09 28.99 -1.67
CA SER A 405 3.05 28.40 -0.81
C SER A 405 3.14 28.84 0.67
N GLY A 406 4.02 29.79 1.02
CA GLY A 406 4.13 30.35 2.36
C GLY A 406 4.85 29.46 3.37
N VAL A 407 5.61 28.46 2.92
CA VAL A 407 6.41 27.62 3.81
C VAL A 407 7.55 28.44 4.41
N ALA A 408 7.66 28.42 5.74
CA ALA A 408 8.72 29.12 6.45
C ALA A 408 10.12 28.71 5.95
N GLU A 409 11.02 29.68 5.78
CA GLU A 409 12.34 29.46 5.16
C GLU A 409 13.15 28.37 5.88
N LYS A 410 13.01 28.25 7.21
CA LYS A 410 13.67 27.17 7.98
C LYS A 410 13.27 25.77 7.51
N TYR A 411 11.99 25.55 7.17
CA TYR A 411 11.55 24.26 6.63
C TYR A 411 12.04 24.04 5.20
N VAL A 412 12.05 25.09 4.37
CA VAL A 412 12.64 25.02 3.03
C VAL A 412 14.10 24.56 3.12
N ARG A 413 14.89 25.14 4.03
CA ARG A 413 16.29 24.77 4.27
C ARG A 413 16.47 23.34 4.77
N VAL A 414 15.62 22.85 5.68
CA VAL A 414 15.65 21.45 6.11
C VAL A 414 15.41 20.51 4.94
N VAL A 415 14.42 20.82 4.10
CA VAL A 415 14.15 19.99 2.93
C VAL A 415 15.31 20.07 1.94
N GLN A 416 15.89 21.25 1.70
CA GLN A 416 17.10 21.40 0.89
C GLN A 416 18.25 20.51 1.36
N ASP A 417 18.57 20.56 2.66
CA ASP A 417 19.64 19.75 3.27
C ASP A 417 19.36 18.24 3.12
N MET A 418 18.11 17.80 3.30
CA MET A 418 17.72 16.40 3.08
C MET A 418 17.99 15.92 1.64
N TYR A 419 18.04 16.83 0.68
CA TYR A 419 18.26 16.51 -0.74
C TYR A 419 19.69 16.82 -1.22
N GLU A 420 20.47 17.62 -0.48
CA GLU A 420 21.84 17.93 -0.85
C GLU A 420 22.74 16.70 -0.72
N ARG A 421 23.60 16.46 -1.72
CA ARG A 421 24.56 15.34 -1.76
C ARG A 421 23.92 13.97 -1.53
N SER A 422 22.62 13.83 -1.82
CA SER A 422 21.92 12.56 -1.70
C SER A 422 22.61 11.50 -2.57
N ARG A 423 22.94 10.37 -1.96
CA ARG A 423 23.52 9.21 -2.62
C ARG A 423 22.60 8.01 -2.44
N THR A 424 22.54 7.16 -3.44
CA THR A 424 21.73 5.95 -3.41
C THR A 424 22.49 4.73 -3.93
N VAL A 425 21.97 3.56 -3.60
CA VAL A 425 22.46 2.25 -4.04
C VAL A 425 21.28 1.39 -4.46
N VAL A 426 21.46 0.59 -5.50
CA VAL A 426 20.43 -0.34 -5.98
C VAL A 426 20.73 -1.72 -5.42
N ARG A 427 19.77 -2.30 -4.70
CA ARG A 427 19.87 -3.67 -4.18
C ARG A 427 19.17 -4.63 -5.14
N CYS A 428 19.95 -5.47 -5.83
CA CYS A 428 19.46 -6.45 -6.79
C CYS A 428 19.71 -7.89 -6.31
N ALA A 429 19.33 -8.89 -7.12
CA ALA A 429 19.42 -10.30 -6.75
C ALA A 429 20.87 -10.84 -6.68
N VAL A 430 21.82 -10.15 -7.32
CA VAL A 430 23.25 -10.50 -7.34
C VAL A 430 24.05 -9.73 -6.29
N GLY A 431 23.56 -8.59 -5.80
CA GLY A 431 24.25 -7.80 -4.77
C GLY A 431 23.76 -6.35 -4.70
N GLN A 432 24.53 -5.49 -4.03
CA GLN A 432 24.33 -4.04 -4.03
C GLN A 432 25.24 -3.42 -5.10
N THR A 433 24.75 -2.38 -5.78
CA THR A 433 25.59 -1.57 -6.68
C THR A 433 26.52 -0.66 -5.89
N GLU A 434 27.50 -0.08 -6.58
CA GLU A 434 28.20 1.10 -6.07
C GLU A 434 27.23 2.28 -5.86
N GLU A 435 27.65 3.22 -5.01
CA GLU A 435 26.93 4.48 -4.77
C GLU A 435 26.98 5.40 -5.99
N PHE A 436 25.88 6.10 -6.24
CA PHE A 436 25.79 7.21 -7.19
C PHE A 436 24.95 8.35 -6.61
N LYS A 437 25.12 9.55 -7.16
CA LYS A 437 24.42 10.76 -6.69
C LYS A 437 23.02 10.86 -7.28
N VAL A 438 22.12 11.50 -6.54
CA VAL A 438 20.76 11.84 -6.99
C VAL A 438 20.58 13.35 -6.92
N GLU A 439 20.68 13.98 -8.08
CA GLU A 439 20.68 15.44 -8.25
C GLU A 439 19.28 15.95 -8.62
N VAL A 440 18.50 15.15 -9.35
CA VAL A 440 17.17 15.51 -9.86
C VAL A 440 16.05 14.76 -9.13
N GLY A 441 14.87 15.37 -9.07
CA GLY A 441 13.63 14.72 -8.62
C GLY A 441 13.47 14.55 -7.11
N LEU A 442 12.35 13.93 -6.73
CA LEU A 442 11.96 13.67 -5.34
C LEU A 442 12.38 12.25 -4.93
N HIS A 443 12.73 12.06 -3.65
CA HIS A 443 13.11 10.76 -3.11
C HIS A 443 11.93 9.78 -3.17
N GLN A 444 11.97 8.85 -4.12
CA GLN A 444 10.94 7.82 -4.23
C GLN A 444 10.91 6.94 -2.97
N GLY A 445 9.71 6.78 -2.39
CA GLY A 445 9.52 6.04 -1.13
C GLY A 445 9.65 6.86 0.14
N SER A 446 10.08 8.13 0.06
CA SER A 446 10.00 9.07 1.19
C SER A 446 8.54 9.41 1.51
N ALA A 447 8.23 9.55 2.80
CA ALA A 447 6.91 9.96 3.26
C ALA A 447 6.59 11.44 2.92
N LEU A 448 7.63 12.26 2.69
CA LEU A 448 7.49 13.69 2.40
C LEU A 448 7.30 13.96 0.90
N SER A 449 7.88 13.14 0.02
CA SER A 449 7.86 13.34 -1.43
C SER A 449 6.45 13.52 -2.02
N PRO A 450 5.41 12.73 -1.64
CA PRO A 450 4.07 12.94 -2.18
C PRO A 450 3.49 14.34 -1.86
N PHE A 451 3.83 14.89 -0.70
CA PHE A 451 3.37 16.22 -0.30
C PHE A 451 4.13 17.33 -1.04
N LEU A 452 5.44 17.17 -1.21
CA LEU A 452 6.25 18.10 -2.01
C LEU A 452 5.81 18.11 -3.47
N PHE A 453 5.51 16.93 -4.03
CA PHE A 453 4.95 16.82 -5.37
C PHE A 453 3.61 17.54 -5.48
N ALA A 454 2.72 17.38 -4.49
CA ALA A 454 1.44 18.07 -4.47
C ALA A 454 1.60 19.61 -4.41
N ILE A 455 2.57 20.13 -3.64
CA ILE A 455 2.88 21.58 -3.61
C ILE A 455 3.30 22.07 -5.00
N VAL A 456 4.21 21.35 -5.66
CA VAL A 456 4.67 21.72 -7.00
C VAL A 456 3.49 21.69 -7.97
N MET A 457 2.73 20.59 -8.01
CA MET A 457 1.57 20.48 -8.90
C MET A 457 0.51 21.54 -8.64
N ASP A 458 0.24 21.90 -7.39
CA ASP A 458 -0.73 22.95 -7.05
C ASP A 458 -0.28 24.32 -7.61
N GLN A 459 1.01 24.64 -7.51
CA GLN A 459 1.56 25.87 -8.07
C GLN A 459 1.65 25.88 -9.61
N LEU A 460 2.00 24.75 -10.23
CA LEU A 460 2.07 24.63 -11.68
C LEU A 460 0.70 24.66 -12.34
N SER A 461 -0.31 24.14 -11.65
CA SER A 461 -1.67 24.04 -12.16
C SER A 461 -2.56 25.24 -11.83
N GLU A 462 -2.11 26.17 -10.98
CA GLU A 462 -2.91 27.31 -10.48
C GLU A 462 -3.62 28.09 -11.59
N GLU A 463 -2.95 28.33 -12.72
CA GLU A 463 -3.46 29.13 -13.84
C GLU A 463 -4.35 28.34 -14.84
N VAL A 464 -4.26 27.00 -14.83
CA VAL A 464 -4.87 26.13 -15.84
C VAL A 464 -5.92 25.17 -15.30
N ARG A 465 -5.93 24.95 -13.97
CA ARG A 465 -6.86 24.05 -13.29
C ARG A 465 -8.25 24.64 -13.24
N GLN A 466 -9.23 23.87 -13.69
CA GLN A 466 -10.65 24.17 -13.55
C GLN A 466 -11.27 23.33 -12.42
N GLU A 467 -12.46 23.71 -11.97
CA GLU A 467 -13.18 22.94 -10.96
C GLU A 467 -13.61 21.57 -11.51
N SER A 468 -13.75 20.59 -10.60
CA SER A 468 -14.30 19.28 -10.94
C SER A 468 -15.70 19.43 -11.53
N PRO A 469 -16.06 18.74 -12.64
CA PRO A 469 -15.34 17.62 -13.25
C PRO A 469 -14.39 17.98 -14.42
N TRP A 470 -14.21 19.26 -14.73
CA TRP A 470 -13.49 19.74 -15.92
C TRP A 470 -11.98 19.47 -15.87
N THR A 471 -11.41 19.48 -14.66
CA THR A 471 -10.04 19.01 -14.42
C THR A 471 -10.02 18.06 -13.24
N MET A 472 -9.52 16.85 -13.44
CA MET A 472 -9.28 15.88 -12.37
C MET A 472 -7.81 15.51 -12.34
N MET A 473 -7.18 15.62 -11.17
CA MET A 473 -5.76 15.36 -10.98
C MET A 473 -5.56 14.34 -9.88
N PHE A 474 -4.68 13.37 -10.13
CA PHE A 474 -4.20 12.45 -9.11
C PHE A 474 -2.72 12.16 -9.34
N ALA A 475 -1.87 12.71 -8.45
CA ALA A 475 -0.42 12.70 -8.67
C ALA A 475 -0.10 13.23 -10.08
N ASP A 476 0.58 12.43 -10.89
CA ASP A 476 0.93 12.70 -12.29
C ASP A 476 -0.22 12.45 -13.27
N GLU A 477 -1.31 11.74 -12.91
CA GLU A 477 -2.44 11.52 -13.81
C GLU A 477 -3.37 12.75 -13.87
N ILE A 478 -3.39 13.45 -15.01
CA ILE A 478 -4.29 14.58 -15.27
C ILE A 478 -5.31 14.21 -16.34
N VAL A 479 -6.59 14.46 -16.03
CA VAL A 479 -7.73 14.31 -16.93
C VAL A 479 -8.38 15.67 -17.15
N ILE A 480 -8.57 16.03 -18.41
CA ILE A 480 -9.23 17.25 -18.83
C ILE A 480 -10.53 16.87 -19.54
N CYS A 481 -11.63 17.48 -19.13
CA CYS A 481 -12.92 17.32 -19.79
C CYS A 481 -13.34 18.66 -20.39
N SER A 482 -13.90 18.64 -21.59
CA SER A 482 -14.54 19.81 -22.21
C SER A 482 -15.75 19.37 -23.05
N GLU A 483 -16.59 20.32 -23.46
CA GLU A 483 -17.78 20.04 -24.28
C GLU A 483 -17.46 19.95 -25.79
N SER A 484 -16.30 20.47 -26.21
CA SER A 484 -15.83 20.49 -27.60
C SER A 484 -14.39 19.99 -27.73
N ARG A 485 -14.02 19.58 -28.95
CA ARG A 485 -12.65 19.10 -29.24
C ARG A 485 -11.66 20.24 -29.21
N GLU A 486 -12.06 21.36 -29.79
CA GLU A 486 -11.28 22.59 -29.89
C GLU A 486 -10.89 23.08 -28.48
N GLN A 487 -11.83 22.99 -27.53
CA GLN A 487 -11.55 23.35 -26.14
C GLN A 487 -10.66 22.32 -25.44
N VAL A 488 -10.74 21.04 -25.78
CA VAL A 488 -9.76 20.05 -25.29
C VAL A 488 -8.38 20.35 -25.85
N GLU A 489 -8.22 20.58 -27.16
CA GLU A 489 -6.94 20.96 -27.76
C GLU A 489 -6.34 22.20 -27.10
N GLU A 490 -7.13 23.26 -26.94
CA GLU A 490 -6.69 24.48 -26.28
C GLU A 490 -6.26 24.23 -24.82
N ASN A 491 -7.06 23.48 -24.06
CA ASN A 491 -6.72 23.13 -22.69
C ASN A 491 -5.46 22.23 -22.64
N LEU A 492 -5.31 21.29 -23.57
CA LEU A 492 -4.14 20.42 -23.65
C LEU A 492 -2.86 21.25 -23.86
N GLU A 493 -2.90 22.21 -24.78
CA GLU A 493 -1.81 23.13 -25.07
C GLU A 493 -1.47 24.04 -23.89
N ARG A 494 -2.49 24.58 -23.20
CA ARG A 494 -2.31 25.37 -21.97
C ARG A 494 -1.63 24.55 -20.87
N TRP A 495 -2.07 23.32 -20.66
CA TRP A 495 -1.47 22.40 -19.68
C TRP A 495 -0.05 22.02 -20.04
N ARG A 496 0.21 21.68 -21.30
CA ARG A 496 1.56 21.41 -21.80
C ARG A 496 2.47 22.61 -21.53
N PHE A 497 2.06 23.81 -21.92
CA PHE A 497 2.85 25.01 -21.70
C PHE A 497 3.11 25.27 -20.21
N ALA A 498 2.11 25.09 -19.34
CA ALA A 498 2.26 25.29 -17.90
C ALA A 498 3.26 24.32 -17.26
N LEU A 499 3.31 23.06 -17.71
CA LEU A 499 4.20 22.01 -17.20
C LEU A 499 5.61 22.08 -17.81
N GLU A 500 5.71 22.14 -19.13
CA GLU A 500 6.99 22.08 -19.86
C GLU A 500 7.87 23.29 -19.57
N ARG A 501 7.29 24.49 -19.45
CA ARG A 501 8.07 25.70 -19.08
C ARG A 501 8.79 25.57 -17.73
N ARG A 502 8.35 24.63 -16.88
CA ARG A 502 8.91 24.34 -15.55
C ARG A 502 9.64 22.99 -15.47
N GLY A 503 9.96 22.38 -16.62
CA GLY A 503 10.76 21.17 -16.72
C GLY A 503 10.00 19.86 -16.49
N MET A 504 8.67 19.88 -16.54
CA MET A 504 7.85 18.65 -16.55
C MET A 504 7.41 18.34 -17.98
N GLU A 505 7.85 17.20 -18.52
CA GLU A 505 7.55 16.83 -19.91
C GLU A 505 6.22 16.06 -19.99
N VAL A 506 5.42 16.39 -20.99
CA VAL A 506 4.17 15.68 -21.28
C VAL A 506 4.44 14.48 -22.18
N SER A 507 4.17 13.28 -21.68
CA SER A 507 4.34 12.05 -22.47
C SER A 507 3.32 11.89 -23.59
N ARG A 508 3.63 12.41 -24.78
CA ARG A 508 2.78 12.28 -25.99
C ARG A 508 2.30 10.85 -26.29
N SER A 509 3.20 9.87 -26.16
CA SER A 509 2.90 8.47 -26.48
C SER A 509 1.88 7.81 -25.54
N LYS A 510 1.69 8.41 -24.36
CA LYS A 510 0.74 7.94 -23.33
C LYS A 510 -0.54 8.78 -23.33
N THR A 511 -0.49 10.01 -23.83
CA THR A 511 -1.67 10.88 -23.94
C THR A 511 -2.69 10.30 -24.91
N GLU A 512 -3.92 10.12 -24.43
CA GLU A 512 -5.05 9.60 -25.19
C GLU A 512 -6.23 10.59 -25.10
N TYR A 513 -7.17 10.48 -26.04
CA TYR A 513 -8.44 11.21 -25.93
C TYR A 513 -9.62 10.32 -26.28
N MET A 514 -10.76 10.59 -25.66
CA MET A 514 -12.03 9.90 -25.88
C MET A 514 -13.14 10.91 -26.10
N CYS A 515 -13.99 10.67 -27.09
CA CYS A 515 -15.24 11.42 -27.28
C CYS A 515 -16.40 10.57 -26.77
N VAL A 516 -17.23 11.13 -25.89
CA VAL A 516 -18.47 10.49 -25.42
C VAL A 516 -19.63 10.93 -26.31
N ASN A 517 -20.51 9.99 -26.69
CA ASN A 517 -21.72 10.24 -27.49
C ASN A 517 -21.46 10.85 -28.89
N GLU A 518 -20.33 10.54 -29.52
CA GLU A 518 -20.01 11.01 -30.88
C GLU A 518 -20.86 10.31 -31.94
N ARG A 519 -21.55 11.10 -32.79
CA ARG A 519 -22.15 10.63 -34.05
C ARG A 519 -21.15 10.89 -35.18
N GLU A 520 -21.02 9.96 -36.15
CA GLU A 520 -19.93 9.86 -37.13
C GLU A 520 -19.46 11.19 -37.77
N GLY A 521 -18.13 11.41 -37.78
CA GLY A 521 -17.37 12.43 -38.55
C GLY A 521 -17.31 13.84 -37.93
N SER A 522 -16.24 14.64 -38.05
CA SER A 522 -14.82 14.42 -38.34
C SER A 522 -14.04 15.47 -37.52
N GLY A 523 -12.88 15.10 -37.01
CA GLY A 523 -12.06 15.98 -36.18
C GLY A 523 -11.16 15.14 -35.28
N THR A 524 -9.87 15.46 -35.28
CA THR A 524 -8.87 14.80 -34.44
C THR A 524 -8.37 15.82 -33.44
N VAL A 525 -8.09 15.39 -32.21
CA VAL A 525 -7.47 16.24 -31.19
C VAL A 525 -5.97 16.25 -31.45
N ARG A 526 -5.36 17.42 -31.51
CA ARG A 526 -3.93 17.61 -31.70
C ARG A 526 -3.24 18.15 -30.46
N LEU A 527 -2.00 17.71 -30.27
CA LEU A 527 -1.06 18.24 -29.29
C LEU A 527 0.25 18.52 -30.04
N GLN A 528 0.77 19.75 -29.97
CA GLN A 528 1.93 20.20 -30.76
C GLN A 528 1.73 20.04 -32.27
N GLY A 529 0.48 20.10 -32.74
CA GLY A 529 0.13 19.91 -34.16
C GLY A 529 0.08 18.45 -34.62
N GLU A 530 0.44 17.49 -33.78
CA GLU A 530 0.36 16.05 -34.05
C GLU A 530 -0.94 15.45 -33.49
N GLU A 531 -1.49 14.45 -34.17
CA GLU A 531 -2.73 13.78 -33.73
C GLU A 531 -2.50 12.93 -32.47
N VAL A 532 -3.31 13.21 -31.43
CA VAL A 532 -3.36 12.40 -30.20
C VAL A 532 -4.09 11.10 -30.47
N LYS A 533 -3.75 10.02 -29.76
CA LYS A 533 -4.40 8.72 -29.95
C LYS A 533 -5.86 8.74 -29.45
N LYS A 534 -6.81 8.53 -30.38
CA LYS A 534 -8.23 8.36 -30.04
C LYS A 534 -8.51 6.97 -29.45
N VAL A 535 -9.25 6.91 -28.34
CA VAL A 535 -9.67 5.64 -27.70
C VAL A 535 -11.18 5.56 -27.50
N GLN A 536 -11.68 4.33 -27.48
CA GLN A 536 -13.10 4.00 -27.18
C GLN A 536 -13.31 3.61 -25.72
N GLU A 537 -12.22 3.32 -25.02
CA GLU A 537 -12.19 2.95 -23.61
C GLU A 537 -11.08 3.75 -22.96
N PHE A 538 -11.44 4.54 -21.95
CA PHE A 538 -10.49 5.38 -21.23
C PHE A 538 -10.31 4.85 -19.81
N LYS A 539 -9.07 4.66 -19.35
CA LYS A 539 -8.75 4.12 -18.02
C LYS A 539 -8.19 5.21 -17.12
N TYR A 540 -8.83 5.44 -15.97
CA TYR A 540 -8.39 6.40 -14.95
C TYR A 540 -8.43 5.78 -13.56
N LEU A 541 -7.33 5.82 -12.81
CA LEU A 541 -7.21 5.26 -11.46
C LEU A 541 -7.74 3.82 -11.31
N GLY A 542 -7.65 3.03 -12.39
CA GLY A 542 -8.11 1.64 -12.45
C GLY A 542 -9.58 1.44 -12.84
N SER A 543 -10.35 2.51 -13.05
CA SER A 543 -11.70 2.49 -13.61
C SER A 543 -11.70 2.75 -15.11
N THR A 544 -12.52 2.02 -15.87
CA THR A 544 -12.69 2.23 -17.32
C THR A 544 -14.00 2.94 -17.61
N VAL A 545 -13.94 4.02 -18.38
CA VAL A 545 -15.08 4.71 -18.97
C VAL A 545 -15.16 4.34 -20.46
N GLN A 546 -16.35 4.09 -20.98
CA GLN A 546 -16.58 3.79 -22.39
C GLN A 546 -17.17 5.02 -23.11
N SER A 547 -16.82 5.21 -24.38
CA SER A 547 -17.36 6.29 -25.24
C SER A 547 -18.88 6.26 -25.40
N ASN A 548 -19.49 5.08 -25.25
CA ASN A 548 -20.94 4.85 -25.29
C ASN A 548 -21.60 4.86 -23.91
N VAL A 549 -20.86 5.23 -22.85
CA VAL A 549 -21.32 5.29 -21.45
C VAL A 549 -21.79 3.93 -20.90
N GLU A 550 -21.53 2.82 -21.61
CA GLU A 550 -21.84 1.49 -21.10
C GLU A 550 -20.84 1.07 -20.01
N CYS A 551 -21.32 0.31 -19.03
CA CYS A 551 -20.50 -0.20 -17.92
C CYS A 551 -20.20 -1.70 -18.01
N GLY A 552 -20.63 -2.37 -19.09
CA GLY A 552 -20.49 -3.82 -19.24
C GLY A 552 -19.04 -4.28 -19.29
N LYS A 553 -18.15 -3.53 -19.96
CA LYS A 553 -16.72 -3.88 -20.01
C LYS A 553 -16.02 -3.63 -18.67
N GLU A 554 -16.39 -2.57 -17.97
CA GLU A 554 -15.86 -2.26 -16.64
C GLU A 554 -16.17 -3.39 -15.65
N VAL A 555 -17.41 -3.88 -15.63
CA VAL A 555 -17.81 -5.02 -14.80
C VAL A 555 -16.96 -6.27 -15.08
N LYS A 556 -16.75 -6.60 -16.36
CA LYS A 556 -15.89 -7.74 -16.75
C LYS A 556 -14.44 -7.51 -16.33
N LYS A 557 -13.92 -6.30 -16.49
CA LYS A 557 -12.59 -5.91 -16.04
C LYS A 557 -12.45 -6.01 -14.52
N ARG A 558 -13.50 -5.79 -13.73
CA ARG A 558 -13.49 -5.97 -12.26
C ARG A 558 -13.55 -7.42 -11.79
N VAL A 559 -14.24 -8.28 -12.54
CA VAL A 559 -14.26 -9.73 -12.28
C VAL A 559 -12.85 -10.34 -12.43
N GLN A 560 -12.02 -9.81 -13.34
CA GLN A 560 -10.69 -10.35 -13.62
C GLN A 560 -9.69 -10.23 -12.44
N PRO A 561 -9.50 -9.08 -11.76
CA PRO A 561 -8.78 -8.96 -10.50
C PRO A 561 -9.27 -9.94 -9.43
N GLY A 562 -10.60 -10.15 -9.34
CA GLY A 562 -11.19 -11.16 -8.48
C GLY A 562 -10.66 -12.56 -8.78
N TRP A 563 -10.66 -12.98 -10.04
CA TRP A 563 -10.11 -14.28 -10.47
C TRP A 563 -8.60 -14.36 -10.32
N ASN A 564 -7.86 -13.30 -10.62
CA ASN A 564 -6.42 -13.25 -10.43
C ASN A 564 -6.05 -13.39 -8.95
N GLY A 565 -6.80 -12.73 -8.06
CA GLY A 565 -6.71 -12.94 -6.62
C GLY A 565 -7.04 -14.37 -6.25
N TRP A 566 -8.13 -14.93 -6.78
CA TRP A 566 -8.58 -16.29 -6.50
C TRP A 566 -7.51 -17.32 -6.88
N ARG A 567 -6.91 -17.21 -8.06
CA ARG A 567 -5.81 -18.09 -8.51
C ARG A 567 -4.63 -18.06 -7.55
N LYS A 568 -4.22 -16.87 -7.10
CA LYS A 568 -3.11 -16.70 -6.14
C LYS A 568 -3.38 -17.35 -4.77
N VAL A 569 -4.65 -17.43 -4.35
CA VAL A 569 -5.04 -18.06 -3.09
C VAL A 569 -5.71 -19.42 -3.26
N SER A 570 -5.74 -19.96 -4.49
CA SER A 570 -6.45 -21.19 -4.84
C SER A 570 -5.95 -22.39 -4.05
N GLY A 571 -4.63 -22.43 -3.79
CA GLY A 571 -4.06 -23.45 -2.92
C GLY A 571 -4.73 -23.50 -1.56
N VAL A 572 -5.10 -22.36 -0.97
CA VAL A 572 -5.84 -22.26 0.30
C VAL A 572 -7.34 -22.50 0.08
N LEU A 573 -7.94 -21.86 -0.92
CA LEU A 573 -9.39 -21.95 -1.15
C LEU A 573 -9.86 -23.35 -1.53
N CYS A 574 -9.06 -24.11 -2.27
CA CYS A 574 -9.40 -25.47 -2.72
C CYS A 574 -8.97 -26.56 -1.71
N ASP A 575 -8.32 -26.19 -0.60
CA ASP A 575 -7.90 -27.15 0.42
C ASP A 575 -9.13 -27.61 1.24
N GLN A 576 -9.43 -28.91 1.21
CA GLN A 576 -10.60 -29.46 1.90
C GLN A 576 -10.47 -29.43 3.43
N LYS A 577 -9.26 -29.28 3.97
CA LYS A 577 -9.03 -29.16 5.42
C LYS A 577 -9.39 -27.78 5.96
N ILE A 578 -9.54 -26.78 5.08
CA ILE A 578 -9.89 -25.43 5.49
C ILE A 578 -11.40 -25.29 5.56
N SER A 579 -11.89 -24.80 6.71
CA SER A 579 -13.32 -24.62 6.93
C SER A 579 -13.93 -23.64 5.93
N ALA A 580 -15.19 -23.88 5.56
CA ALA A 580 -15.95 -23.00 4.68
C ALA A 580 -16.01 -21.54 5.18
N ARG A 581 -16.05 -21.36 6.51
CA ARG A 581 -16.03 -20.05 7.17
C ARG A 581 -14.76 -19.27 6.87
N ILE A 582 -13.59 -19.91 6.93
CA ILE A 582 -12.32 -19.28 6.60
C ILE A 582 -12.26 -18.98 5.10
N LYS A 583 -12.68 -19.92 4.25
CA LYS A 583 -12.75 -19.70 2.78
C LYS A 583 -13.61 -18.48 2.43
N GLY A 584 -14.77 -18.35 3.07
CA GLY A 584 -15.62 -17.17 2.92
C GLY A 584 -14.97 -15.89 3.44
N LYS A 585 -14.19 -15.96 4.53
CA LYS A 585 -13.42 -14.82 5.04
C LYS A 585 -12.33 -14.37 4.06
N VAL A 586 -11.59 -15.32 3.46
CA VAL A 586 -10.60 -15.04 2.39
C VAL A 586 -11.30 -14.36 1.23
N TYR A 587 -12.43 -14.91 0.79
CA TYR A 587 -13.22 -14.36 -0.29
C TYR A 587 -13.64 -12.91 0.02
N ARG A 588 -14.23 -12.62 1.18
CA ARG A 588 -14.66 -11.26 1.56
C ARG A 588 -13.51 -10.26 1.62
N THR A 589 -12.34 -10.70 2.12
CA THR A 589 -11.21 -9.80 2.41
C THR A 589 -10.35 -9.52 1.18
N VAL A 590 -10.19 -10.50 0.29
CA VAL A 590 -9.28 -10.41 -0.86
C VAL A 590 -10.05 -10.28 -2.16
N LEU A 591 -10.99 -11.20 -2.40
CA LEU A 591 -11.60 -11.38 -3.72
C LEU A 591 -12.72 -10.38 -3.96
N ARG A 592 -13.65 -10.30 -3.01
CA ARG A 592 -14.74 -9.34 -3.03
C ARG A 592 -14.22 -7.91 -3.00
N ALA A 593 -13.24 -7.62 -2.15
CA ALA A 593 -12.63 -6.30 -2.09
C ALA A 593 -12.03 -5.87 -3.45
N ALA A 594 -11.34 -6.79 -4.13
CA ALA A 594 -10.80 -6.53 -5.47
C ALA A 594 -11.89 -6.33 -6.53
N MET A 595 -13.00 -7.08 -6.46
CA MET A 595 -14.12 -6.92 -7.39
C MET A 595 -14.96 -5.67 -7.13
N LEU A 596 -15.11 -5.26 -5.86
CA LEU A 596 -15.94 -4.11 -5.46
C LEU A 596 -15.24 -2.77 -5.65
N CYS A 597 -13.91 -2.72 -5.56
CA CYS A 597 -13.16 -1.48 -5.71
C CYS A 597 -13.56 -0.77 -7.00
N GLY A 598 -14.05 0.47 -6.92
CA GLY A 598 -14.48 1.28 -8.06
C GLY A 598 -15.88 0.97 -8.60
N LEU A 599 -16.59 -0.06 -8.12
CA LEU A 599 -17.99 -0.30 -8.50
C LEU A 599 -18.96 0.68 -7.80
N GLU A 600 -18.50 1.36 -6.74
CA GLU A 600 -19.25 2.43 -6.11
C GLU A 600 -19.54 3.62 -7.03
N THR A 601 -18.76 3.81 -8.11
CA THR A 601 -18.92 4.89 -9.09
C THR A 601 -19.57 4.43 -10.39
N VAL A 602 -20.01 3.18 -10.49
CA VAL A 602 -20.51 2.58 -11.74
C VAL A 602 -22.02 2.34 -11.63
N SER A 603 -22.79 2.80 -12.61
CA SER A 603 -24.23 2.55 -12.74
C SER A 603 -24.50 1.12 -13.22
N LEU A 604 -24.57 0.17 -12.29
CA LEU A 604 -24.85 -1.23 -12.60
C LEU A 604 -26.33 -1.44 -12.98
N ARG A 605 -26.58 -2.04 -14.14
CA ARG A 605 -27.88 -2.59 -14.53
C ARG A 605 -28.05 -4.00 -13.93
N LYS A 606 -29.30 -4.46 -13.78
CA LYS A 606 -29.64 -5.82 -13.27
C LYS A 606 -28.87 -6.96 -13.95
N ARG A 607 -28.60 -6.83 -15.27
CA ARG A 607 -27.79 -7.80 -16.03
C ARG A 607 -26.35 -7.87 -15.51
N GLN A 608 -25.70 -6.73 -15.27
CA GLN A 608 -24.31 -6.69 -14.81
C GLN A 608 -24.17 -7.13 -13.35
N GLU A 609 -25.15 -6.79 -12.50
CA GLU A 609 -25.21 -7.35 -11.14
C GLU A 609 -25.29 -8.88 -11.17
N SER A 610 -26.12 -9.44 -12.06
CA SER A 610 -26.21 -10.89 -12.26
C SER A 610 -24.88 -11.50 -12.72
N GLU A 611 -24.13 -10.84 -13.60
CA GLU A 611 -22.81 -11.29 -14.04
C GLU A 611 -21.80 -11.34 -12.88
N LEU A 612 -21.80 -10.32 -12.01
CA LEU A 612 -20.97 -10.27 -10.79
C LEU A 612 -21.34 -11.38 -9.81
N GLU A 613 -22.63 -11.63 -9.60
CA GLU A 613 -23.10 -12.71 -8.73
C GLU A 613 -22.74 -14.11 -9.27
N VAL A 614 -22.82 -14.30 -10.58
CA VAL A 614 -22.38 -15.55 -11.24
C VAL A 614 -20.89 -15.78 -11.01
N ALA A 615 -20.06 -14.73 -11.10
CA ALA A 615 -18.63 -14.82 -10.82
C ALA A 615 -18.36 -15.17 -9.34
N GLU A 616 -19.03 -14.49 -8.39
CA GLU A 616 -18.95 -14.80 -6.95
C GLU A 616 -19.29 -16.26 -6.68
N LEU A 617 -20.44 -16.73 -7.19
CA LEU A 617 -20.92 -18.08 -6.93
C LEU A 617 -20.00 -19.14 -7.54
N LYS A 618 -19.42 -18.89 -8.72
CA LYS A 618 -18.38 -19.78 -9.30
C LYS A 618 -17.17 -19.89 -8.37
N MET A 619 -16.64 -18.76 -7.87
CA MET A 619 -15.49 -18.77 -6.96
C MET A 619 -15.79 -19.49 -5.65
N LEU A 620 -16.97 -19.26 -5.05
CA LEU A 620 -17.38 -19.92 -3.81
C LEU A 620 -17.60 -21.43 -4.02
N ARG A 621 -18.28 -21.83 -5.10
CA ARG A 621 -18.50 -23.24 -5.45
C ARG A 621 -17.19 -24.00 -5.61
N PHE A 622 -16.23 -23.46 -6.37
CA PHE A 622 -14.91 -24.08 -6.49
C PHE A 622 -14.19 -24.18 -5.15
N SER A 623 -14.29 -23.15 -4.31
CA SER A 623 -13.66 -23.17 -2.98
C SER A 623 -14.26 -24.25 -2.07
N LEU A 624 -15.57 -24.51 -2.19
CA LEU A 624 -16.27 -25.53 -1.41
C LEU A 624 -16.23 -26.93 -2.06
N GLY A 625 -15.62 -27.08 -3.25
CA GLY A 625 -15.63 -28.35 -3.98
C GLY A 625 -17.01 -28.76 -4.51
N VAL A 626 -17.93 -27.81 -4.66
CA VAL A 626 -19.31 -28.05 -5.11
C VAL A 626 -19.41 -27.74 -6.60
N THR A 627 -19.95 -28.67 -7.36
CA THR A 627 -20.21 -28.54 -8.79
C THR A 627 -21.65 -28.09 -9.07
N ARG A 628 -22.00 -27.86 -10.34
CA ARG A 628 -23.41 -27.63 -10.72
C ARG A 628 -24.25 -28.91 -10.67
N LEU A 629 -23.61 -30.08 -10.76
CA LEU A 629 -24.30 -31.38 -10.75
C LEU A 629 -24.86 -31.73 -9.38
N ASP A 630 -24.28 -31.17 -8.31
CA ASP A 630 -24.73 -31.39 -6.93
C ASP A 630 -26.07 -30.72 -6.61
N ARG A 631 -26.61 -29.89 -7.51
CA ARG A 631 -27.91 -29.20 -7.41
C ARG A 631 -28.12 -28.42 -6.08
N ILE A 632 -27.04 -28.01 -5.43
CA ILE A 632 -27.08 -27.21 -4.20
C ILE A 632 -27.53 -25.77 -4.50
N ARG A 633 -28.48 -25.25 -3.72
CA ARG A 633 -28.99 -23.87 -3.83
C ARG A 633 -27.91 -22.83 -3.50
N ASN A 634 -27.95 -21.68 -4.19
CA ASN A 634 -26.94 -20.63 -4.04
C ASN A 634 -26.96 -19.99 -2.64
N GLU A 635 -28.14 -19.89 -2.02
CA GLU A 635 -28.34 -19.41 -0.65
C GLU A 635 -27.57 -20.27 0.35
N TYR A 636 -27.56 -21.59 0.14
CA TYR A 636 -26.86 -22.52 1.02
C TYR A 636 -25.34 -22.39 0.90
N ILE A 637 -24.83 -22.20 -0.32
CA ILE A 637 -23.39 -21.95 -0.56
C ILE A 637 -22.93 -20.67 0.14
N ARG A 638 -23.71 -19.59 -0.03
CA ARG A 638 -23.47 -18.31 0.63
C ARG A 638 -23.54 -18.42 2.16
N GLY A 639 -24.56 -19.11 2.68
CA GLY A 639 -24.72 -19.36 4.12
C GLY A 639 -23.55 -20.14 4.70
N THR A 640 -23.12 -21.21 4.03
CA THR A 640 -22.00 -22.07 4.43
C THR A 640 -20.67 -21.30 4.49
N ALA A 641 -20.46 -20.35 3.56
CA ALA A 641 -19.29 -19.47 3.56
C ALA A 641 -19.45 -18.22 4.45
N HIS A 642 -20.64 -17.97 5.02
CA HIS A 642 -21.01 -16.72 5.70
C HIS A 642 -20.82 -15.47 4.81
N VAL A 643 -21.24 -15.55 3.56
CA VAL A 643 -21.04 -14.51 2.55
C VAL A 643 -22.41 -13.97 2.11
N GLY A 644 -22.69 -12.69 2.39
CA GLY A 644 -23.93 -12.01 1.90
C GLY A 644 -23.93 -11.83 0.38
N ARG A 645 -25.04 -11.39 -0.24
CA ARG A 645 -25.06 -11.17 -1.69
C ARG A 645 -24.14 -10.04 -2.10
N LEU A 646 -23.57 -10.14 -3.31
CA LEU A 646 -22.65 -9.13 -3.82
C LEU A 646 -23.37 -7.82 -4.15
N GLY A 647 -24.58 -7.87 -4.75
CA GLY A 647 -25.38 -6.67 -5.05
C GLY A 647 -25.69 -5.84 -3.80
N ASP A 648 -26.06 -6.49 -2.69
CA ASP A 648 -26.28 -5.80 -1.40
C ASP A 648 -25.01 -5.07 -0.92
N LYS A 649 -23.84 -5.68 -1.15
CA LYS A 649 -22.57 -5.09 -0.75
C LYS A 649 -22.15 -3.94 -1.66
N VAL A 650 -22.49 -3.98 -2.94
CA VAL A 650 -22.32 -2.83 -3.85
C VAL A 650 -23.15 -1.66 -3.35
N ARG A 651 -24.44 -1.88 -3.05
CA ARG A 651 -25.35 -0.86 -2.50
C ARG A 651 -24.84 -0.25 -1.19
N GLU A 652 -24.37 -1.08 -0.26
CA GLU A 652 -23.76 -0.59 0.99
C GLU A 652 -22.51 0.28 0.73
N THR A 653 -21.67 -0.10 -0.23
CA THR A 653 -20.46 0.65 -0.57
C THR A 653 -20.79 1.98 -1.22
N ARG A 654 -21.80 2.04 -2.10
CA ARG A 654 -22.32 3.28 -2.68
C ARG A 654 -22.85 4.25 -1.61
N LEU A 655 -23.61 3.77 -0.63
CA LEU A 655 -24.09 4.62 0.47
C LEU A 655 -22.95 5.17 1.32
N ARG A 656 -21.92 4.35 1.59
CA ARG A 656 -20.72 4.80 2.28
C ARG A 656 -19.99 5.88 1.48
N TRP A 657 -19.90 5.71 0.15
CA TRP A 657 -19.30 6.68 -0.75
C TRP A 657 -20.09 7.99 -0.79
N PHE A 658 -21.41 7.92 -0.95
CA PHE A 658 -22.30 9.08 -0.90
C PHE A 658 -22.14 9.88 0.39
N GLY A 659 -22.18 9.21 1.55
CA GLY A 659 -21.94 9.88 2.83
C GLY A 659 -20.53 10.48 2.94
N HIS A 660 -19.54 10.00 2.20
CA HIS A 660 -18.21 10.61 2.10
C HIS A 660 -18.20 11.88 1.25
N VAL A 661 -18.94 11.88 0.14
CA VAL A 661 -19.13 13.06 -0.71
C VAL A 661 -19.85 14.17 0.06
N GLN A 662 -20.97 13.85 0.73
CA GLN A 662 -21.74 14.82 1.53
C GLN A 662 -21.00 15.42 2.73
N ARG A 663 -19.85 14.86 3.15
CA ARG A 663 -19.01 15.44 4.22
C ARG A 663 -17.95 16.40 3.70
N ARG A 664 -17.77 16.46 2.37
CA ARG A 664 -16.80 17.33 1.70
C ARG A 664 -17.43 18.66 1.27
N GLU A 665 -18.71 18.63 0.93
CA GLU A 665 -19.59 19.80 0.94
C GLU A 665 -19.85 20.25 2.38
#